data_AF-A0A9N8DKJ9-F1
#
_entry.id   AF-A0A9N8DKJ9-F1
#
_cell.length_a   1.000
_cell.length_b   1.000
_cell.length_c   1.000
_cell.angle_alpha   90.00
_cell.angle_beta   90.00
_cell.angle_gamma   90.00
#
_symmetry.space_group_name_H-M   'P 1'
#
loop_
_entity.id
_entity.type
_entity.pdbx_description
1 polymer ?
#
loop_
_entity_poly.entity_id
_entity_poly.type
_entity_poly.pdbx_seq_one_letter_code
_entity_poly.pdbx_strand_id
1 'polypeptide(L)'
;MKADTLRPELKEKIVEWLISFHRLDPRYKILTFFNQVASDGADKFTEDDEEEEYGPSIPKRQLTHIEKLLSDAFNTTSILTVWRPTSNEAMKKMMDKTGVGKGLDIKGKSAKRGMLSAFVPFMQIHEQDDKQKVQKISRKAKMRIYYQSLEAREAVMDELEPLGNDYMVFDPELVIPSDMEELDQYVKTQKLYGLEVPQRLFWLGCVLNQDITRASDTDTGRPSTPGFQDANMKTLKVACADHAKGKKPSPMPVVYQYDPKPDNALKPQTLVMAYEENGSVTPVVSDFDGFLLGWRREALWFGCQLPRDQEDLMLWCVDNIEKILDSKQTTDTWTVRWLEVLKEEAEKMGNMVIPEYGFGDPKSYGIMERAAMQLIDTGAVRHGSECFNYYFPQEIDDYFLLISDTLKPVPWKYVNVEELQAILSQRVKDGFVFPLNPKWILCDPGWKELYDELMASDALYAEYTKDVWYPPFSGVREKIDLIHKKHPNGFQRQRGRASFIASQQGYSPLRQNLEDGNQLSGNAAFDLAELELQNFTSRKNALAAQIQLASLNELPGGGGDTGDSSDDDDDQETAAQSILAGGLLQQQAADSTAAQPGPRNGGMQSGHESISNMVADVTNDPADKRREFRRAALTASQTGHAPMR
;
A
#
# COMPACT_ATOMS: atom_id res chain seq x y z
N MET A 1 -13.73 -6.97 -45.10
CA MET A 1 -13.03 -7.81 -46.11
C MET A 1 -12.78 -9.18 -45.50
N LYS A 2 -12.59 -10.23 -46.32
CA LYS A 2 -12.01 -11.50 -45.81
C LYS A 2 -10.49 -11.36 -45.76
N ALA A 3 -9.84 -11.85 -44.70
CA ALA A 3 -8.39 -11.73 -44.50
C ALA A 3 -7.60 -12.30 -45.70
N ASP A 4 -8.12 -13.36 -46.32
CA ASP A 4 -7.50 -14.06 -47.46
C ASP A 4 -7.21 -13.13 -48.65
N THR A 5 -8.08 -12.13 -48.88
CA THR A 5 -8.01 -11.18 -50.00
C THR A 5 -6.99 -10.04 -49.83
N LEU A 6 -6.33 -9.96 -48.67
CA LEU A 6 -5.24 -9.00 -48.45
C LEU A 6 -3.95 -9.46 -49.15
N ARG A 7 -3.23 -8.51 -49.75
CA ARG A 7 -1.89 -8.75 -50.33
C ARG A 7 -0.90 -9.22 -49.24
N PRO A 8 0.09 -10.09 -49.54
CA PRO A 8 0.98 -10.65 -48.53
C PRO A 8 1.70 -9.61 -47.68
N GLU A 9 2.21 -8.54 -48.30
CA GLU A 9 2.95 -7.45 -47.65
C GLU A 9 2.05 -6.59 -46.75
N LEU A 10 0.73 -6.60 -47.01
CA LEU A 10 -0.27 -5.96 -46.17
C LEU A 10 -0.71 -6.88 -45.01
N LYS A 11 -0.74 -8.21 -45.22
CA LYS A 11 -0.94 -9.18 -44.13
C LYS A 11 0.21 -9.10 -43.13
N GLU A 12 1.45 -9.08 -43.62
CA GLU A 12 2.67 -8.92 -42.82
C GLU A 12 2.62 -7.65 -41.97
N LYS A 13 2.39 -6.48 -42.58
CA LYS A 13 2.27 -5.20 -41.85
C LYS A 13 1.12 -5.15 -40.84
N ILE A 14 0.00 -5.82 -41.12
CA ILE A 14 -1.10 -5.95 -40.14
C ILE A 14 -0.68 -6.83 -38.97
N VAL A 15 0.05 -7.92 -39.21
CA VAL A 15 0.61 -8.78 -38.15
C VAL A 15 1.67 -8.03 -37.33
N GLU A 16 2.59 -7.31 -37.95
CA GLU A 16 3.57 -6.45 -37.26
C GLU A 16 2.89 -5.39 -36.39
N TRP A 17 1.85 -4.73 -36.91
CA TRP A 17 1.08 -3.73 -36.18
C TRP A 17 0.33 -4.33 -34.99
N LEU A 18 -0.35 -5.47 -35.16
CA LEU A 18 -0.99 -6.21 -34.06
C LEU A 18 0.02 -6.66 -33.00
N ILE A 19 1.21 -7.11 -33.42
CA ILE A 19 2.31 -7.45 -32.51
C ILE A 19 2.83 -6.20 -31.77
N SER A 20 2.92 -5.04 -32.42
CA SER A 20 3.31 -3.79 -31.73
C SER A 20 2.31 -3.38 -30.67
N PHE A 21 1.00 -3.51 -30.93
CA PHE A 21 -0.04 -3.22 -29.94
C PHE A 21 0.01 -4.22 -28.77
N HIS A 22 0.19 -5.52 -29.06
CA HIS A 22 0.36 -6.55 -28.03
C HIS A 22 1.60 -6.31 -27.15
N ARG A 23 2.67 -5.71 -27.69
CA ARG A 23 3.88 -5.34 -26.93
C ARG A 23 3.68 -4.16 -25.96
N LEU A 24 2.61 -3.38 -26.10
CA LEU A 24 2.26 -2.31 -25.16
C LEU A 24 1.46 -2.83 -23.96
N ASP A 25 0.79 -3.98 -24.09
CA ASP A 25 -0.06 -4.57 -23.03
C ASP A 25 0.77 -4.80 -21.75
N PRO A 26 0.39 -4.21 -20.60
CA PRO A 26 1.13 -4.37 -19.35
C PRO A 26 1.35 -5.83 -18.95
N ARG A 27 0.41 -6.73 -19.29
CA ARG A 27 0.55 -8.18 -19.02
C ARG A 27 1.63 -8.81 -19.88
N TYR A 28 1.78 -8.36 -21.12
CA TYR A 28 2.87 -8.78 -21.99
C TYR A 28 4.22 -8.21 -21.53
N LYS A 29 4.26 -6.96 -21.04
CA LYS A 29 5.47 -6.39 -20.41
C LYS A 29 5.89 -7.20 -19.18
N ILE A 30 4.97 -7.44 -18.25
CA ILE A 30 5.17 -8.27 -17.04
C ILE A 30 5.68 -9.67 -17.45
N LEU A 31 4.99 -10.36 -18.36
CA LEU A 31 5.41 -11.66 -18.90
C LEU A 31 6.82 -11.61 -19.49
N THR A 32 7.15 -10.56 -20.25
CA THR A 32 8.47 -10.41 -20.87
C THR A 32 9.56 -10.24 -19.82
N PHE A 33 9.30 -9.45 -18.76
CA PHE A 33 10.24 -9.27 -17.64
C PHE A 33 10.48 -10.59 -16.90
N PHE A 34 9.42 -11.27 -16.43
CA PHE A 34 9.58 -12.51 -15.68
C PHE A 34 10.14 -13.66 -16.54
N ASN A 35 9.88 -13.68 -17.85
CA ASN A 35 10.56 -14.60 -18.77
C ASN A 35 12.05 -14.27 -18.96
N GLN A 36 12.45 -12.99 -18.85
CA GLN A 36 13.87 -12.61 -18.86
C GLN A 36 14.57 -13.06 -17.58
N VAL A 37 13.96 -12.79 -16.40
CA VAL A 37 14.45 -13.30 -15.10
C VAL A 37 14.56 -14.83 -15.11
N ALA A 38 13.57 -15.53 -15.68
CA ALA A 38 13.59 -16.97 -15.88
C ALA A 38 14.72 -17.46 -16.81
N SER A 39 15.07 -16.68 -17.84
CA SER A 39 16.12 -17.05 -18.81
C SER A 39 17.54 -16.68 -18.35
N ASP A 40 17.69 -15.68 -17.47
CA ASP A 40 18.98 -15.17 -17.03
C ASP A 40 19.39 -15.60 -15.61
N GLY A 41 18.43 -15.98 -14.76
CA GLY A 41 18.62 -16.17 -13.32
C GLY A 41 18.62 -14.84 -12.57
N ALA A 42 17.95 -14.77 -11.41
CA ALA A 42 17.80 -13.50 -10.70
C ALA A 42 19.09 -12.96 -10.07
N ASP A 43 20.15 -13.76 -9.94
CA ASP A 43 21.43 -13.31 -9.41
C ASP A 43 21.98 -12.11 -10.20
N LYS A 44 21.84 -12.12 -11.54
CA LYS A 44 22.17 -10.97 -12.42
C LYS A 44 21.29 -9.72 -12.22
N PHE A 45 20.19 -9.84 -11.48
CA PHE A 45 19.28 -8.74 -11.16
C PHE A 45 19.53 -8.22 -9.74
N THR A 46 20.13 -9.04 -8.85
CA THR A 46 20.49 -8.68 -7.48
C THR A 46 21.95 -8.24 -7.31
N GLU A 47 22.86 -8.64 -8.19
CA GLU A 47 24.24 -8.15 -8.22
C GLU A 47 24.33 -6.78 -8.92
N ASP A 48 25.32 -5.99 -8.52
CA ASP A 48 25.39 -4.55 -8.84
C ASP A 48 26.09 -4.28 -10.19
N ASP A 49 25.31 -4.27 -11.27
CA ASP A 49 25.64 -3.53 -12.51
C ASP A 49 25.60 -2.01 -12.21
N GLU A 50 26.61 -1.50 -11.51
CA GLU A 50 26.69 -0.10 -11.03
C GLU A 50 27.09 0.93 -12.12
N GLU A 51 27.33 0.51 -13.38
CA GLU A 51 27.87 1.38 -14.44
C GLU A 51 26.92 1.77 -15.60
N GLU A 52 25.76 1.14 -15.83
CA GLU A 52 24.85 1.56 -16.92
C GLU A 52 23.88 2.70 -16.52
N GLU A 53 24.38 3.94 -16.64
CA GLU A 53 23.58 5.18 -16.59
C GLU A 53 22.51 5.23 -17.71
N TYR A 54 21.29 4.78 -17.39
CA TYR A 54 20.06 4.99 -18.17
C TYR A 54 20.17 4.72 -19.69
N GLY A 55 20.88 3.65 -20.06
CA GLY A 55 21.14 3.25 -21.45
C GLY A 55 19.90 2.79 -22.24
N PRO A 56 19.89 2.94 -23.58
CA PRO A 56 18.73 2.59 -24.40
C PRO A 56 18.62 1.09 -24.68
N SER A 57 17.67 0.43 -24.00
CA SER A 57 17.13 -0.91 -24.32
C SER A 57 18.18 -2.00 -24.59
N ILE A 58 18.65 -2.64 -23.51
CA ILE A 58 19.58 -3.78 -23.52
C ILE A 58 19.26 -4.76 -24.68
N PRO A 59 20.24 -5.16 -25.52
CA PRO A 59 20.00 -6.04 -26.65
C PRO A 59 19.42 -7.39 -26.21
N LYS A 60 18.17 -7.67 -26.58
CA LYS A 60 17.52 -8.96 -26.30
C LYS A 60 18.37 -10.10 -26.87
N ARG A 61 18.94 -10.94 -26.00
CA ARG A 61 19.65 -12.16 -26.39
C ARG A 61 18.70 -13.06 -27.18
N GLN A 62 18.84 -13.05 -28.50
CA GLN A 62 18.09 -13.96 -29.36
C GLN A 62 18.71 -15.36 -29.23
N LEU A 63 18.09 -16.19 -28.38
CA LEU A 63 18.38 -17.62 -28.32
C LEU A 63 18.27 -18.20 -29.73
N THR A 64 19.31 -18.90 -30.17
CA THR A 64 19.32 -19.60 -31.45
C THR A 64 18.18 -20.62 -31.52
N HIS A 65 17.77 -21.02 -32.73
CA HIS A 65 16.72 -22.02 -32.90
C HIS A 65 17.05 -23.36 -32.21
N ILE A 66 18.34 -23.68 -32.05
CA ILE A 66 18.84 -24.85 -31.33
C ILE A 66 18.80 -24.63 -29.81
N GLU A 67 19.31 -23.50 -29.29
CA GLU A 67 19.17 -23.18 -27.86
C GLU A 67 17.70 -23.21 -27.44
N LYS A 68 16.80 -22.59 -28.22
CA LYS A 68 15.37 -22.62 -27.95
C LYS A 68 14.81 -24.05 -27.98
N LEU A 69 15.13 -24.86 -28.98
CA LEU A 69 14.59 -26.22 -29.08
C LEU A 69 15.13 -27.15 -27.98
N LEU A 70 16.37 -26.94 -27.51
CA LEU A 70 16.91 -27.60 -26.32
C LEU A 70 16.20 -27.10 -25.04
N SER A 71 16.00 -25.79 -24.92
CA SER A 71 15.28 -25.12 -23.82
C SER A 71 13.85 -25.68 -23.68
N ASP A 72 13.08 -25.68 -24.77
CA ASP A 72 11.73 -26.24 -24.86
C ASP A 72 11.71 -27.77 -24.57
N ALA A 73 12.76 -28.53 -24.93
CA ALA A 73 12.83 -29.99 -24.75
C ALA A 73 13.30 -30.46 -23.37
N PHE A 74 14.22 -29.74 -22.72
CA PHE A 74 14.85 -30.16 -21.45
C PHE A 74 14.12 -29.67 -20.19
N ASN A 75 12.91 -29.13 -20.33
CA ASN A 75 12.11 -28.45 -19.30
C ASN A 75 12.82 -27.20 -18.73
N THR A 76 12.55 -26.07 -19.35
CA THR A 76 12.94 -24.73 -18.89
C THR A 76 12.62 -24.45 -17.42
N THR A 77 13.46 -23.60 -16.84
CA THR A 77 13.06 -22.64 -15.81
C THR A 77 11.86 -21.83 -16.31
N SER A 78 10.81 -21.74 -15.49
CA SER A 78 9.66 -20.87 -15.77
C SER A 78 9.20 -20.21 -14.47
N ILE A 79 8.63 -19.02 -14.61
CA ILE A 79 8.00 -18.26 -13.53
C ILE A 79 6.48 -18.20 -13.80
N LEU A 80 5.72 -18.39 -12.73
CA LEU A 80 4.30 -18.12 -12.62
C LEU A 80 4.13 -16.90 -11.72
N THR A 81 3.37 -15.92 -12.20
CA THR A 81 3.00 -14.74 -11.39
C THR A 81 1.49 -14.66 -11.25
N VAL A 82 1.03 -14.29 -10.07
CA VAL A 82 -0.39 -14.13 -9.73
C VAL A 82 -0.61 -12.71 -9.25
N TRP A 83 -1.59 -12.04 -9.82
CA TRP A 83 -1.89 -10.62 -9.60
C TRP A 83 -3.36 -10.45 -9.21
N ARG A 84 -3.66 -9.37 -8.48
CA ARG A 84 -5.05 -8.91 -8.31
C ARG A 84 -5.59 -8.36 -9.65
N PRO A 85 -6.92 -8.31 -9.87
CA PRO A 85 -7.48 -8.09 -11.20
C PRO A 85 -7.52 -6.61 -11.62
N THR A 86 -6.48 -6.16 -12.32
CA THR A 86 -6.44 -4.83 -12.98
C THR A 86 -7.46 -4.74 -14.12
N SER A 87 -8.12 -3.59 -14.25
CA SER A 87 -9.21 -3.39 -15.23
C SER A 87 -8.71 -3.13 -16.66
N ASN A 88 -9.53 -3.51 -17.66
CA ASN A 88 -9.20 -3.31 -19.08
C ASN A 88 -8.99 -1.83 -19.45
N GLU A 89 -9.76 -0.90 -18.88
CA GLU A 89 -9.56 0.54 -19.14
C GLU A 89 -8.32 1.10 -18.43
N ALA A 90 -7.90 0.53 -17.28
CA ALA A 90 -6.62 0.88 -16.65
C ALA A 90 -5.44 0.43 -17.51
N MET A 91 -5.44 -0.84 -17.95
CA MET A 91 -4.42 -1.37 -18.86
C MET A 91 -4.35 -0.55 -20.16
N LYS A 92 -5.48 -0.23 -20.76
CA LYS A 92 -5.55 0.63 -21.96
C LYS A 92 -4.97 2.02 -21.73
N LYS A 93 -5.27 2.67 -20.59
CA LYS A 93 -4.69 3.99 -20.26
C LYS A 93 -3.17 3.95 -20.12
N MET A 94 -2.61 2.86 -19.58
CA MET A 94 -1.15 2.63 -19.59
C MET A 94 -0.61 2.46 -21.02
N MET A 95 -1.28 1.65 -21.86
CA MET A 95 -0.88 1.44 -23.26
C MET A 95 -0.89 2.73 -24.08
N ASP A 96 -1.94 3.54 -23.90
CA ASP A 96 -2.13 4.83 -24.58
C ASP A 96 -1.29 5.97 -23.95
N LYS A 97 -0.56 5.70 -22.85
CA LYS A 97 0.15 6.69 -22.00
C LYS A 97 -0.71 7.87 -21.55
N THR A 98 -2.00 7.63 -21.36
CA THR A 98 -2.98 8.60 -20.84
C THR A 98 -3.24 8.45 -19.35
N GLY A 99 -2.68 7.40 -18.72
CA GLY A 99 -2.59 7.26 -17.28
C GLY A 99 -1.47 6.29 -16.90
N VAL A 100 -0.96 6.43 -15.67
CA VAL A 100 0.12 5.62 -15.11
C VAL A 100 -0.42 4.83 -13.91
N GLY A 101 0.06 3.61 -13.64
CA GLY A 101 -0.34 2.90 -12.43
C GLY A 101 0.01 3.67 -11.16
N LYS A 102 -0.87 3.66 -10.17
CA LYS A 102 -0.65 4.24 -8.83
C LYS A 102 0.39 3.43 -8.04
N GLY A 103 0.78 3.93 -6.87
CA GLY A 103 1.63 3.27 -5.89
C GLY A 103 0.93 3.07 -4.54
N LEU A 104 1.74 2.75 -3.52
CA LEU A 104 1.28 2.50 -2.15
C LEU A 104 0.83 3.77 -1.40
N ASP A 105 1.17 4.95 -1.92
CA ASP A 105 0.87 6.27 -1.35
C ASP A 105 -0.53 6.78 -1.73
N ILE A 106 -1.02 6.51 -2.94
CA ILE A 106 -2.37 6.89 -3.38
C ILE A 106 -3.36 5.78 -3.03
N LYS A 107 -4.12 6.05 -1.95
CA LYS A 107 -5.13 5.15 -1.37
C LYS A 107 -6.55 5.33 -1.93
N GLY A 108 -6.82 6.44 -2.63
CA GLY A 108 -8.09 6.69 -3.30
C GLY A 108 -8.40 5.59 -4.34
N LYS A 109 -9.68 5.28 -4.52
CA LYS A 109 -10.10 4.15 -5.36
C LYS A 109 -10.53 4.58 -6.75
N SER A 110 -10.10 3.84 -7.76
CA SER A 110 -10.35 4.13 -9.17
C SER A 110 -11.84 4.02 -9.53
N ALA A 111 -12.34 4.92 -10.38
CA ALA A 111 -13.70 4.86 -10.90
C ALA A 111 -13.92 3.60 -11.74
N LYS A 112 -15.12 3.00 -11.63
CA LYS A 112 -15.55 1.81 -12.39
C LYS A 112 -16.28 2.18 -13.69
N ARG A 113 -16.84 3.39 -13.78
CA ARG A 113 -17.57 3.92 -14.95
C ARG A 113 -17.44 5.45 -15.07
N GLY A 114 -18.19 6.03 -16.00
CA GLY A 114 -18.17 7.47 -16.30
C GLY A 114 -16.93 7.91 -17.08
N MET A 115 -16.84 9.22 -17.32
CA MET A 115 -15.71 9.87 -17.99
C MET A 115 -14.36 9.65 -17.30
N LEU A 116 -14.38 9.44 -15.97
CA LEU A 116 -13.19 9.18 -15.16
C LEU A 116 -12.85 7.68 -15.03
N SER A 117 -13.56 6.77 -15.73
CA SER A 117 -13.38 5.33 -15.55
C SER A 117 -11.90 4.90 -15.62
N ALA A 118 -11.51 4.01 -14.71
CA ALA A 118 -10.15 3.57 -14.41
C ALA A 118 -9.15 4.60 -13.83
N PHE A 119 -9.37 5.91 -13.93
CA PHE A 119 -8.60 6.88 -13.13
C PHE A 119 -9.02 6.84 -11.66
N VAL A 120 -8.16 7.33 -10.76
CA VAL A 120 -8.53 7.67 -9.37
C VAL A 120 -9.05 9.11 -9.32
N PRO A 121 -10.36 9.34 -9.06
CA PRO A 121 -10.86 10.68 -8.82
C PRO A 121 -10.26 11.27 -7.54
N PHE A 122 -9.95 12.55 -7.55
CA PHE A 122 -9.66 13.29 -6.31
C PHE A 122 -10.89 13.30 -5.40
N MET A 123 -12.07 13.55 -5.98
CA MET A 123 -13.37 13.53 -5.31
C MET A 123 -13.90 12.10 -5.11
N GLN A 124 -13.64 11.53 -3.94
CA GLN A 124 -14.15 10.23 -3.48
C GLN A 124 -15.51 10.34 -2.77
N ILE A 125 -15.95 11.56 -2.44
CA ILE A 125 -17.34 11.87 -2.04
C ILE A 125 -18.14 12.46 -3.22
N HIS A 126 -19.46 12.31 -3.16
CA HIS A 126 -20.41 12.95 -4.08
C HIS A 126 -21.80 13.24 -3.46
N GLU A 127 -22.06 12.80 -2.23
CA GLU A 127 -23.20 13.25 -1.43
C GLU A 127 -22.84 14.58 -0.75
N GLN A 128 -23.71 15.60 -0.83
CA GLN A 128 -23.43 16.92 -0.24
C GLN A 128 -23.18 16.86 1.27
N ASP A 129 -23.94 16.01 1.97
CA ASP A 129 -23.82 15.79 3.41
C ASP A 129 -22.51 15.08 3.82
N ASP A 130 -21.73 14.53 2.88
CA ASP A 130 -20.40 13.98 3.16
C ASP A 130 -19.32 15.06 3.35
N LYS A 131 -19.55 16.29 2.86
CA LYS A 131 -18.61 17.42 3.03
C LYS A 131 -18.22 17.65 4.50
N GLN A 132 -19.16 17.42 5.42
CA GLN A 132 -18.96 17.57 6.87
C GLN A 132 -18.34 16.34 7.55
N LYS A 133 -18.26 15.20 6.86
CA LYS A 133 -17.67 13.94 7.37
C LYS A 133 -16.17 13.85 7.09
N VAL A 134 -15.65 14.63 6.15
CA VAL A 134 -14.21 14.75 5.83
C VAL A 134 -13.49 15.46 6.97
N GLN A 135 -12.27 15.02 7.29
CA GLN A 135 -11.52 15.53 8.43
C GLN A 135 -11.08 16.99 8.29
N LYS A 136 -10.92 17.67 9.44
CA LYS A 136 -10.46 19.06 9.48
C LYS A 136 -9.06 19.20 8.88
N ILE A 137 -8.98 19.93 7.77
CA ILE A 137 -7.73 20.25 7.07
C ILE A 137 -6.87 21.14 7.96
N SER A 138 -5.57 20.83 8.06
CA SER A 138 -4.60 21.61 8.85
C SER A 138 -4.20 22.89 8.13
N ARG A 139 -4.03 24.01 8.86
CA ARG A 139 -3.66 25.32 8.29
C ARG A 139 -2.39 25.25 7.42
N LYS A 140 -1.38 24.48 7.85
CA LYS A 140 -0.07 24.32 7.16
C LYS A 140 -0.08 23.20 6.08
N ALA A 141 -1.24 22.71 5.64
CA ALA A 141 -1.32 21.69 4.60
C ALA A 141 -1.42 22.32 3.20
N LYS A 142 -0.45 22.04 2.32
CA LYS A 142 -0.47 22.41 0.90
C LYS A 142 -0.79 21.22 -0.01
N MET A 143 -1.15 21.51 -1.25
CA MET A 143 -1.30 20.55 -2.34
C MET A 143 -0.92 21.22 -3.68
N ARG A 144 -0.60 20.40 -4.69
CA ARG A 144 -0.35 20.86 -6.05
C ARG A 144 -1.47 20.43 -6.98
N ILE A 145 -1.85 21.30 -7.90
CA ILE A 145 -2.82 21.01 -8.96
C ILE A 145 -2.35 21.54 -10.32
N TYR A 146 -2.66 20.80 -11.40
CA TYR A 146 -2.33 21.19 -12.78
C TYR A 146 -3.57 21.32 -13.67
N TYR A 147 -3.56 22.37 -14.49
CA TYR A 147 -4.58 22.72 -15.48
C TYR A 147 -4.06 22.61 -16.91
N GLN A 148 -4.97 22.41 -17.87
CA GLN A 148 -4.65 22.22 -19.30
C GLN A 148 -4.45 23.54 -20.09
N SER A 149 -4.66 24.69 -19.45
CA SER A 149 -4.52 26.02 -20.06
C SER A 149 -4.18 27.05 -18.99
N LEU A 150 -3.63 28.19 -19.42
CA LEU A 150 -3.26 29.29 -18.51
C LEU A 150 -4.52 29.93 -17.93
N GLU A 151 -5.49 30.17 -18.81
CA GLU A 151 -6.78 30.81 -18.54
C GLU A 151 -7.58 30.02 -17.49
N ALA A 152 -7.45 28.68 -17.48
CA ALA A 152 -8.06 27.83 -16.45
C ALA A 152 -7.35 27.93 -15.09
N ARG A 153 -6.03 28.16 -15.04
CA ARG A 153 -5.32 28.41 -13.78
C ARG A 153 -5.65 29.80 -13.24
N GLU A 154 -5.58 30.81 -14.09
CA GLU A 154 -5.90 32.21 -13.75
C GLU A 154 -7.33 32.32 -13.20
N ALA A 155 -8.32 31.73 -13.87
CA ALA A 155 -9.71 31.71 -13.39
C ALA A 155 -9.92 30.99 -12.04
N VAL A 156 -9.03 30.08 -11.64
CA VAL A 156 -9.06 29.50 -10.28
C VAL A 156 -8.35 30.42 -9.29
N MET A 157 -7.26 31.09 -9.67
CA MET A 157 -6.57 32.04 -8.81
C MET A 157 -7.47 33.25 -8.47
N ASP A 158 -8.15 33.82 -9.48
CA ASP A 158 -9.12 34.94 -9.32
C ASP A 158 -10.27 34.61 -8.36
N GLU A 159 -10.74 33.34 -8.35
CA GLU A 159 -11.84 32.87 -7.48
C GLU A 159 -11.35 32.36 -6.11
N LEU A 160 -10.07 32.01 -5.97
CA LEU A 160 -9.50 31.57 -4.69
C LEU A 160 -8.88 32.71 -3.87
N GLU A 161 -8.15 33.65 -4.48
CA GLU A 161 -7.49 34.76 -3.74
C GLU A 161 -8.45 35.51 -2.80
N PRO A 162 -9.70 35.88 -3.20
CA PRO A 162 -10.64 36.58 -2.32
C PRO A 162 -11.20 35.76 -1.15
N LEU A 163 -10.94 34.45 -1.11
CA LEU A 163 -11.39 33.55 -0.03
C LEU A 163 -10.35 33.39 1.10
N GLY A 164 -9.13 33.88 0.91
CA GLY A 164 -8.11 33.95 1.96
C GLY A 164 -8.45 35.01 3.01
N ASN A 165 -8.15 34.75 4.28
CA ASN A 165 -8.57 35.63 5.39
C ASN A 165 -7.48 35.90 6.45
N ASP A 166 -6.20 35.65 6.11
CA ASP A 166 -5.04 35.68 7.02
C ASP A 166 -4.92 36.93 7.91
N TYR A 167 -5.41 38.08 7.43
CA TYR A 167 -5.30 39.38 8.11
C TYR A 167 -6.60 39.83 8.82
N MET A 168 -7.64 39.00 8.82
CA MET A 168 -9.01 39.38 9.24
C MET A 168 -9.54 38.57 10.43
N VAL A 169 -8.90 37.46 10.81
CA VAL A 169 -9.43 36.50 11.80
C VAL A 169 -8.38 36.18 12.87
N PHE A 170 -8.71 36.47 14.13
CA PHE A 170 -7.82 36.23 15.28
C PHE A 170 -7.77 34.77 15.75
N ASP A 171 -8.75 33.94 15.39
CA ASP A 171 -8.75 32.50 15.68
C ASP A 171 -7.89 31.76 14.62
N PRO A 172 -6.69 31.23 14.97
CA PRO A 172 -5.80 30.59 14.00
C PRO A 172 -6.41 29.34 13.35
N GLU A 173 -7.41 28.74 13.97
CA GLU A 173 -8.10 27.56 13.46
C GLU A 173 -9.23 27.90 12.46
N LEU A 174 -9.64 29.17 12.38
CA LEU A 174 -10.52 29.72 11.34
C LEU A 174 -9.76 30.44 10.20
N VAL A 175 -8.44 30.58 10.33
CA VAL A 175 -7.61 31.15 9.25
C VAL A 175 -7.47 30.19 8.06
N ILE A 176 -7.60 30.77 6.87
CA ILE A 176 -7.48 30.17 5.54
C ILE A 176 -6.33 30.90 4.84
N PRO A 177 -5.16 30.25 4.68
CA PRO A 177 -4.03 30.85 4.00
C PRO A 177 -4.29 31.16 2.53
N SER A 178 -3.80 32.31 2.10
CA SER A 178 -3.86 32.87 0.74
C SER A 178 -2.64 32.56 -0.13
N ASP A 179 -1.61 31.89 0.41
CA ASP A 179 -0.28 31.79 -0.21
C ASP A 179 -0.17 30.74 -1.33
N MET A 180 -0.44 31.19 -2.56
CA MET A 180 -0.36 30.41 -3.79
C MET A 180 0.96 30.62 -4.56
N GLU A 181 1.47 29.57 -5.22
CA GLU A 181 2.69 29.60 -6.03
C GLU A 181 2.45 28.99 -7.42
N GLU A 182 2.88 29.67 -8.49
CA GLU A 182 2.76 29.16 -9.86
C GLU A 182 3.84 28.12 -10.20
N LEU A 183 3.41 26.97 -10.74
CA LEU A 183 4.29 25.84 -11.09
C LEU A 183 4.34 25.62 -12.62
N ASP A 184 5.27 26.32 -13.26
CA ASP A 184 5.38 26.39 -14.73
C ASP A 184 6.30 25.33 -15.38
N GLN A 185 6.90 24.41 -14.61
CA GLN A 185 7.94 23.50 -15.11
C GLN A 185 7.48 22.57 -16.26
N TYR A 186 6.17 22.32 -16.40
CA TYR A 186 5.59 21.48 -17.47
C TYR A 186 4.91 22.27 -18.60
N VAL A 187 4.90 23.61 -18.57
CA VAL A 187 4.29 24.44 -19.63
C VAL A 187 4.96 24.20 -20.99
N LYS A 188 6.29 24.01 -21.00
CA LYS A 188 7.07 23.79 -22.23
C LYS A 188 6.98 22.36 -22.77
N THR A 189 6.74 21.36 -21.92
CA THR A 189 6.76 19.93 -22.28
C THR A 189 5.37 19.36 -22.55
N GLN A 190 4.38 19.75 -21.74
CA GLN A 190 3.00 19.23 -21.82
C GLN A 190 1.93 20.33 -21.95
N LYS A 191 2.29 21.62 -21.87
CA LYS A 191 1.35 22.75 -21.75
C LYS A 191 0.46 22.66 -20.51
N LEU A 192 1.03 22.21 -19.39
CA LEU A 192 0.34 22.14 -18.12
C LEU A 192 0.79 23.28 -17.21
N TYR A 193 -0.19 23.98 -16.65
CA TYR A 193 -0.03 25.17 -15.82
C TYR A 193 -0.37 24.78 -14.39
N GLY A 194 0.63 24.75 -13.52
CA GLY A 194 0.47 24.28 -12.15
C GLY A 194 0.29 25.39 -11.14
N LEU A 195 -0.23 25.01 -9.97
CA LEU A 195 -0.45 25.84 -8.80
C LEU A 195 -0.16 25.02 -7.54
N GLU A 196 0.72 25.49 -6.65
CA GLU A 196 0.76 25.04 -5.26
C GLU A 196 -0.17 25.92 -4.43
N VAL A 197 -1.07 25.31 -3.66
CA VAL A 197 -2.19 25.99 -3.00
C VAL A 197 -2.43 25.42 -1.59
N PRO A 198 -2.83 26.23 -0.60
CA PRO A 198 -3.26 25.75 0.70
C PRO A 198 -4.51 24.87 0.58
N GLN A 199 -4.49 23.67 1.16
CA GLN A 199 -5.59 22.71 1.08
C GLN A 199 -6.92 23.26 1.62
N ARG A 200 -6.87 24.15 2.63
CA ARG A 200 -8.06 24.84 3.16
C ARG A 200 -8.72 25.73 2.10
N LEU A 201 -7.91 26.51 1.39
CA LEU A 201 -8.37 27.45 0.37
C LEU A 201 -8.98 26.69 -0.83
N PHE A 202 -8.25 25.69 -1.33
CA PHE A 202 -8.71 24.83 -2.42
C PHE A 202 -10.02 24.10 -2.05
N TRP A 203 -10.11 23.50 -0.85
CA TRP A 203 -11.31 22.81 -0.40
C TRP A 203 -12.50 23.76 -0.25
N LEU A 204 -12.31 25.00 0.19
CA LEU A 204 -13.38 25.98 0.26
C LEU A 204 -13.93 26.33 -1.14
N GLY A 205 -13.08 26.87 -2.01
CA GLY A 205 -13.52 27.38 -3.32
C GLY A 205 -13.90 26.31 -4.34
N CYS A 206 -13.16 25.19 -4.37
CA CYS A 206 -13.35 24.12 -5.38
C CYS A 206 -14.27 22.99 -4.91
N VAL A 207 -14.57 22.87 -3.60
CA VAL A 207 -15.39 21.76 -3.08
C VAL A 207 -16.57 22.24 -2.24
N LEU A 208 -16.37 23.03 -1.18
CA LEU A 208 -17.47 23.45 -0.32
C LEU A 208 -18.44 24.38 -1.06
N ASN A 209 -17.93 25.36 -1.79
CA ASN A 209 -18.70 26.33 -2.57
C ASN A 209 -19.33 25.74 -3.85
N GLN A 210 -18.87 24.56 -4.30
CA GLN A 210 -19.32 23.93 -5.54
C GLN A 210 -20.40 22.85 -5.30
N ASP A 211 -21.19 22.54 -6.33
CA ASP A 211 -21.94 21.29 -6.34
C ASP A 211 -20.97 20.11 -6.60
N ILE A 212 -21.02 19.08 -5.75
CA ILE A 212 -20.19 17.87 -5.85
C ILE A 212 -20.99 16.64 -6.30
N THR A 213 -22.30 16.78 -6.52
CA THR A 213 -23.15 15.68 -7.01
C THR A 213 -22.68 15.21 -8.38
N ARG A 214 -22.91 13.92 -8.69
CA ARG A 214 -22.47 13.29 -9.94
C ARG A 214 -23.67 13.00 -10.83
N ALA A 215 -23.64 13.52 -12.05
CA ALA A 215 -24.57 13.16 -13.12
C ALA A 215 -24.11 11.87 -13.83
N SER A 216 -24.89 11.36 -14.78
CA SER A 216 -24.65 10.05 -15.44
C SER A 216 -23.33 9.92 -16.20
N ASP A 217 -22.70 11.04 -16.56
CA ASP A 217 -21.38 11.11 -17.22
C ASP A 217 -20.21 11.15 -16.22
N THR A 218 -20.43 11.78 -15.08
CA THR A 218 -19.49 12.00 -13.97
C THR A 218 -19.61 10.93 -12.87
N ASP A 219 -20.60 10.05 -12.95
CA ASP A 219 -20.81 8.87 -12.11
C ASP A 219 -19.62 7.91 -12.17
N THR A 220 -19.04 7.60 -11.00
CA THR A 220 -17.84 6.77 -10.87
C THR A 220 -18.13 5.29 -10.65
N GLY A 221 -19.38 4.89 -10.37
CA GLY A 221 -19.73 3.53 -9.95
C GLY A 221 -19.10 3.11 -8.60
N ARG A 222 -18.82 4.10 -7.74
CA ARG A 222 -18.39 3.95 -6.34
C ARG A 222 -19.46 4.59 -5.43
N PRO A 223 -19.65 4.09 -4.19
CA PRO A 223 -20.40 4.84 -3.18
C PRO A 223 -19.67 6.14 -2.83
N SER A 224 -20.35 7.05 -2.14
CA SER A 224 -19.71 8.22 -1.53
C SER A 224 -18.88 7.74 -0.32
N THR A 225 -17.63 8.17 -0.17
CA THR A 225 -16.74 7.63 0.88
C THR A 225 -15.77 8.68 1.45
N PRO A 226 -16.10 9.31 2.60
CA PRO A 226 -15.26 10.31 3.26
C PRO A 226 -13.86 9.79 3.60
N GLY A 227 -13.73 8.53 4.02
CA GLY A 227 -12.43 7.92 4.33
C GLY A 227 -11.45 7.87 3.14
N PHE A 228 -11.91 7.69 1.91
CA PHE A 228 -11.02 7.77 0.74
C PHE A 228 -10.72 9.22 0.33
N GLN A 229 -11.60 10.18 0.68
CA GLN A 229 -11.33 11.60 0.52
C GLN A 229 -10.24 12.07 1.50
N ASP A 230 -10.37 11.72 2.77
CA ASP A 230 -9.34 11.93 3.80
C ASP A 230 -7.99 11.39 3.35
N ALA A 231 -7.97 10.17 2.80
CA ALA A 231 -6.74 9.54 2.33
C ALA A 231 -6.09 10.32 1.19
N ASN A 232 -6.86 10.72 0.16
CA ASN A 232 -6.36 11.59 -0.93
C ASN A 232 -5.77 12.91 -0.40
N MET A 233 -6.49 13.60 0.50
CA MET A 233 -6.02 14.86 1.10
C MET A 233 -4.72 14.66 1.92
N LYS A 234 -4.64 13.54 2.66
CA LYS A 234 -3.49 13.16 3.48
C LYS A 234 -2.26 12.85 2.63
N THR A 235 -2.41 12.09 1.54
CA THR A 235 -1.34 11.79 0.58
C THR A 235 -0.73 13.09 0.02
N LEU A 236 -1.57 14.02 -0.48
CA LEU A 236 -1.13 15.31 -1.00
C LEU A 236 -0.41 16.15 0.08
N LYS A 237 -0.94 16.17 1.31
CA LYS A 237 -0.35 16.90 2.44
C LYS A 237 1.03 16.37 2.79
N VAL A 238 1.19 15.06 2.88
CA VAL A 238 2.47 14.41 3.22
C VAL A 238 3.50 14.66 2.12
N ALA A 239 3.11 14.48 0.85
CA ALA A 239 3.98 14.73 -0.30
C ALA A 239 4.55 16.15 -0.30
N CYS A 240 3.70 17.18 -0.16
CA CYS A 240 4.15 18.57 -0.11
C CYS A 240 4.98 18.88 1.15
N ALA A 241 4.61 18.32 2.31
CA ALA A 241 5.33 18.52 3.57
C ALA A 241 6.70 17.82 3.62
N ASP A 242 6.95 16.80 2.80
CA ASP A 242 8.28 16.21 2.65
C ASP A 242 9.07 16.87 1.50
N HIS A 243 8.42 17.31 0.42
CA HIS A 243 9.02 18.18 -0.60
C HIS A 243 9.62 19.47 0.00
N ALA A 244 8.88 20.13 0.88
CA ALA A 244 9.34 21.32 1.61
C ALA A 244 10.53 21.07 2.55
N LYS A 245 10.87 19.81 2.86
CA LYS A 245 12.05 19.40 3.65
C LYS A 245 13.23 18.95 2.78
N GLY A 246 13.16 19.17 1.46
CA GLY A 246 14.20 18.76 0.50
C GLY A 246 14.23 17.26 0.17
N LYS A 247 13.36 16.43 0.78
CA LYS A 247 13.11 15.07 0.27
C LYS A 247 12.33 15.20 -1.03
N LYS A 248 12.62 14.36 -2.02
CA LYS A 248 11.79 14.28 -3.24
C LYS A 248 10.93 13.03 -3.16
N PRO A 249 9.60 13.13 -2.97
CA PRO A 249 8.70 12.01 -3.23
C PRO A 249 8.88 11.56 -4.68
N SER A 250 9.03 10.25 -4.89
CA SER A 250 9.19 9.65 -6.21
C SER A 250 8.29 8.41 -6.28
N PRO A 251 7.14 8.47 -6.97
CA PRO A 251 6.54 9.65 -7.60
C PRO A 251 6.06 10.73 -6.60
N MET A 252 5.68 11.91 -7.11
CA MET A 252 5.13 13.02 -6.32
C MET A 252 3.61 13.18 -6.57
N PRO A 253 2.75 12.85 -5.59
CA PRO A 253 1.29 13.06 -5.67
C PRO A 253 0.86 14.50 -5.92
N VAL A 254 0.04 14.69 -6.94
CA VAL A 254 -0.62 15.96 -7.29
C VAL A 254 -2.05 15.73 -7.76
N VAL A 255 -2.82 16.80 -7.95
CA VAL A 255 -4.15 16.76 -8.59
C VAL A 255 -4.04 17.26 -10.03
N TYR A 256 -4.91 16.79 -10.90
CA TYR A 256 -4.99 17.18 -12.30
C TYR A 256 -6.45 17.43 -12.68
N GLN A 257 -6.75 18.55 -13.34
CA GLN A 257 -8.10 18.84 -13.83
C GLN A 257 -8.34 18.11 -15.16
N TYR A 258 -8.96 16.93 -15.11
CA TYR A 258 -9.29 16.12 -16.28
C TYR A 258 -10.64 16.55 -16.87
N ASP A 259 -10.69 17.78 -17.41
CA ASP A 259 -11.87 18.27 -18.12
C ASP A 259 -11.71 18.14 -19.65
N PRO A 260 -12.43 17.22 -20.33
CA PRO A 260 -12.43 17.12 -21.79
C PRO A 260 -13.24 18.23 -22.48
N LYS A 261 -13.90 19.12 -21.72
CA LYS A 261 -14.62 20.30 -22.20
C LYS A 261 -14.39 21.44 -21.20
N PRO A 262 -13.26 22.17 -21.25
CA PRO A 262 -12.92 23.20 -20.25
C PRO A 262 -13.97 24.32 -20.22
N ASP A 263 -15.01 24.11 -19.40
CA ASP A 263 -16.18 24.97 -19.24
C ASP A 263 -16.27 25.56 -17.82
N ASN A 264 -15.62 24.91 -16.85
CA ASN A 264 -15.43 25.41 -15.48
C ASN A 264 -14.15 24.80 -14.88
N ALA A 265 -13.15 25.64 -14.59
CA ALA A 265 -11.88 25.19 -14.03
C ALA A 265 -11.99 24.72 -12.56
N LEU A 266 -12.97 25.23 -11.79
CA LEU A 266 -13.24 24.87 -10.39
C LEU A 266 -14.02 23.54 -10.22
N LYS A 267 -14.50 22.96 -11.33
CA LYS A 267 -15.43 21.81 -11.38
C LYS A 267 -14.85 20.57 -10.67
N PRO A 268 -15.39 20.16 -9.50
CA PRO A 268 -14.77 19.11 -8.69
C PRO A 268 -14.94 17.69 -9.27
N GLN A 269 -15.97 17.45 -10.07
CA GLN A 269 -16.29 16.13 -10.62
C GLN A 269 -15.22 15.60 -11.58
N THR A 270 -14.42 16.48 -12.19
CA THR A 270 -13.35 16.21 -13.17
C THR A 270 -11.94 16.14 -12.59
N LEU A 271 -11.76 16.44 -11.30
CA LEU A 271 -10.47 16.35 -10.62
C LEU A 271 -10.05 14.88 -10.46
N VAL A 272 -8.84 14.54 -10.91
CA VAL A 272 -8.20 13.22 -10.71
C VAL A 272 -6.89 13.35 -9.97
N MET A 273 -6.51 12.29 -9.25
CA MET A 273 -5.17 12.14 -8.70
C MET A 273 -4.18 11.88 -9.85
N ALA A 274 -2.98 12.44 -9.73
CA ALA A 274 -1.91 12.32 -10.72
C ALA A 274 -0.54 12.24 -10.01
N TYR A 275 0.49 11.92 -10.78
CA TYR A 275 1.88 12.02 -10.35
C TYR A 275 2.65 13.04 -11.17
N GLU A 276 3.44 13.88 -10.51
CA GLU A 276 4.68 14.42 -11.05
C GLU A 276 5.74 13.30 -11.04
N GLU A 277 6.09 12.76 -12.21
CA GLU A 277 7.03 11.65 -12.38
C GLU A 277 7.71 11.72 -13.77
N ASN A 278 9.01 11.40 -13.83
CA ASN A 278 9.79 11.31 -15.08
C ASN A 278 9.69 12.55 -16.01
N GLY A 279 9.60 13.75 -15.43
CA GLY A 279 9.47 15.01 -16.19
C GLY A 279 8.07 15.26 -16.76
N SER A 280 7.05 14.58 -16.23
CA SER A 280 5.66 14.69 -16.67
C SER A 280 4.68 14.74 -15.49
N VAL A 281 3.52 15.36 -15.69
CA VAL A 281 2.31 15.12 -14.90
C VAL A 281 1.45 14.09 -15.63
N THR A 282 1.13 12.97 -14.98
CA THR A 282 0.29 11.90 -15.56
C THR A 282 -0.78 11.43 -14.54
N PRO A 283 -2.09 11.44 -14.90
CA PRO A 283 -3.16 10.91 -14.05
C PRO A 283 -2.97 9.44 -13.67
N VAL A 284 -3.35 9.06 -12.45
CA VAL A 284 -3.14 7.69 -11.97
C VAL A 284 -4.34 6.76 -12.19
N VAL A 285 -4.03 5.51 -12.50
CA VAL A 285 -4.97 4.39 -12.66
C VAL A 285 -4.61 3.25 -11.69
N SER A 286 -5.43 2.20 -11.63
CA SER A 286 -5.03 0.96 -10.93
C SER A 286 -3.82 0.32 -11.60
N ASP A 287 -2.79 0.03 -10.81
CA ASP A 287 -1.63 -0.80 -11.11
C ASP A 287 -1.97 -2.31 -11.04
N PHE A 288 -0.96 -3.17 -11.03
CA PHE A 288 -1.10 -4.61 -10.81
C PHE A 288 -0.52 -4.97 -9.43
N ASP A 289 -1.39 -5.07 -8.42
CA ASP A 289 -1.02 -5.54 -7.10
C ASP A 289 -0.54 -7.00 -7.19
N GLY A 290 0.71 -7.28 -6.83
CA GLY A 290 1.26 -8.64 -6.77
C GLY A 290 0.57 -9.46 -5.68
N PHE A 291 0.10 -10.67 -6.00
CA PHE A 291 -0.45 -11.60 -5.01
C PHE A 291 0.61 -12.60 -4.57
N LEU A 292 1.17 -13.37 -5.51
CA LEU A 292 2.34 -14.21 -5.27
C LEU A 292 3.18 -14.42 -6.55
N LEU A 293 4.43 -14.80 -6.34
CA LEU A 293 5.36 -15.27 -7.38
C LEU A 293 5.70 -16.73 -7.10
N GLY A 294 5.83 -17.54 -8.15
CA GLY A 294 6.26 -18.94 -8.06
C GLY A 294 7.16 -19.34 -9.21
N TRP A 295 8.05 -20.29 -8.98
CA TRP A 295 9.12 -20.64 -9.91
C TRP A 295 9.45 -22.12 -9.87
N ARG A 296 10.11 -22.58 -10.93
CA ARG A 296 10.46 -23.98 -11.18
C ARG A 296 11.93 -24.09 -11.57
N ARG A 297 12.63 -25.09 -11.00
CA ARG A 297 14.06 -25.44 -11.27
C ARG A 297 15.06 -24.33 -10.86
N GLU A 298 16.29 -24.42 -11.38
CA GLU A 298 17.49 -23.59 -11.10
C GLU A 298 17.33 -22.08 -11.32
N ALA A 299 16.12 -21.60 -11.66
CA ALA A 299 15.71 -20.20 -11.76
C ALA A 299 16.33 -19.29 -10.71
N LEU A 300 16.30 -19.79 -9.48
CA LEU A 300 16.56 -19.10 -8.24
C LEU A 300 17.14 -20.13 -7.25
N TRP A 301 18.44 -20.41 -7.31
CA TRP A 301 19.12 -20.96 -6.13
C TRP A 301 19.06 -19.88 -5.06
N PHE A 302 18.28 -20.05 -3.98
CA PHE A 302 18.00 -18.92 -3.11
C PHE A 302 19.26 -18.36 -2.46
N GLY A 303 20.08 -19.20 -1.82
CA GLY A 303 21.35 -18.78 -1.21
C GLY A 303 21.21 -17.75 -0.08
N CYS A 304 19.97 -17.38 0.26
CA CYS A 304 19.58 -16.36 1.22
C CYS A 304 18.53 -16.94 2.17
N GLN A 305 18.34 -16.25 3.30
CA GLN A 305 17.25 -16.50 4.24
C GLN A 305 16.25 -15.35 4.18
N LEU A 306 15.03 -15.54 4.69
CA LEU A 306 14.16 -14.42 5.01
C LEU A 306 14.89 -13.51 6.01
N PRO A 307 14.84 -12.16 5.89
CA PRO A 307 15.45 -11.27 6.87
C PRO A 307 14.86 -11.52 8.27
N ARG A 308 15.68 -11.45 9.33
CA ARG A 308 15.24 -11.84 10.69
C ARG A 308 14.06 -11.01 11.20
N ASP A 309 14.05 -9.72 10.86
CA ASP A 309 12.93 -8.80 11.12
C ASP A 309 11.63 -9.26 10.44
N GLN A 310 11.72 -9.89 9.26
CA GLN A 310 10.57 -10.50 8.58
C GLN A 310 10.22 -11.90 9.10
N GLU A 311 11.19 -12.66 9.62
CA GLU A 311 10.95 -13.94 10.34
C GLU A 311 10.21 -13.68 11.65
N ASP A 312 10.67 -12.72 12.45
CA ASP A 312 10.02 -12.23 13.68
C ASP A 312 8.63 -11.67 13.36
N LEU A 313 8.47 -10.88 12.29
CA LEU A 313 7.18 -10.35 11.85
C LEU A 313 6.22 -11.45 11.37
N MET A 314 6.73 -12.50 10.70
CA MET A 314 5.93 -13.66 10.30
C MET A 314 5.44 -14.45 11.52
N LEU A 315 6.32 -14.68 12.52
CA LEU A 315 5.93 -15.31 13.78
C LEU A 315 4.89 -14.45 14.52
N TRP A 316 5.14 -13.15 14.68
CA TRP A 316 4.17 -12.18 15.22
C TRP A 316 2.83 -12.22 14.47
N CYS A 317 2.84 -12.41 13.15
CA CYS A 317 1.63 -12.56 12.35
C CYS A 317 0.86 -13.83 12.75
N VAL A 318 1.54 -14.98 12.81
CA VAL A 318 0.98 -16.27 13.25
C VAL A 318 0.42 -16.21 14.68
N ASP A 319 1.13 -15.56 15.61
CA ASP A 319 0.67 -15.35 16.99
C ASP A 319 -0.60 -14.53 17.07
N ASN A 320 -0.72 -13.46 16.26
CA ASN A 320 -1.92 -12.63 16.24
C ASN A 320 -3.09 -13.27 15.48
N ILE A 321 -2.80 -14.10 14.47
CA ILE A 321 -3.80 -15.00 13.86
C ILE A 321 -4.38 -15.95 14.93
N GLU A 322 -3.54 -16.60 15.75
CA GLU A 322 -4.03 -17.49 16.82
C GLU A 322 -4.92 -16.76 17.83
N LYS A 323 -4.51 -15.56 18.31
CA LYS A 323 -5.35 -14.73 19.20
C LYS A 323 -6.71 -14.41 18.59
N ILE A 324 -6.76 -14.11 17.28
CA ILE A 324 -7.99 -13.79 16.55
C ILE A 324 -8.89 -15.01 16.39
N LEU A 325 -8.33 -16.20 16.21
CA LEU A 325 -9.11 -17.45 16.13
C LEU A 325 -9.58 -17.95 17.51
N ASP A 326 -8.78 -17.74 18.56
CA ASP A 326 -9.12 -18.08 19.95
C ASP A 326 -10.24 -17.22 20.54
N SER A 327 -10.30 -15.94 20.19
CA SER A 327 -11.33 -15.04 20.72
C SER A 327 -12.72 -15.39 20.17
N LYS A 328 -13.76 -15.12 20.97
CA LYS A 328 -15.17 -15.28 20.60
C LYS A 328 -15.45 -14.74 19.18
N GLN A 329 -16.10 -15.55 18.34
CA GLN A 329 -16.57 -15.13 17.02
C GLN A 329 -17.47 -13.89 17.12
N THR A 330 -17.20 -12.88 16.30
CA THR A 330 -17.99 -11.65 16.17
C THR A 330 -18.55 -11.52 14.75
N THR A 331 -19.25 -10.41 14.49
CA THR A 331 -19.80 -10.09 13.16
C THR A 331 -18.86 -9.23 12.30
N ASP A 332 -17.72 -8.79 12.86
CA ASP A 332 -16.68 -8.00 12.18
C ASP A 332 -16.03 -8.75 11.00
N THR A 333 -15.38 -8.03 10.08
CA THR A 333 -14.53 -8.61 9.02
C THR A 333 -13.15 -9.00 9.57
N TRP A 334 -12.34 -9.72 8.78
CA TRP A 334 -10.94 -9.99 9.16
C TRP A 334 -10.18 -8.67 9.37
N THR A 335 -10.29 -7.75 8.42
CA THR A 335 -9.61 -6.45 8.43
C THR A 335 -9.98 -5.59 9.65
N VAL A 336 -11.24 -5.59 10.09
CA VAL A 336 -11.65 -4.88 11.31
C VAL A 336 -11.01 -5.50 12.56
N ARG A 337 -10.90 -6.83 12.64
CA ARG A 337 -10.28 -7.51 13.79
C ARG A 337 -8.76 -7.37 13.80
N TRP A 338 -8.13 -7.36 12.63
CA TRP A 338 -6.70 -7.09 12.48
C TRP A 338 -6.33 -5.63 12.81
N LEU A 339 -7.21 -4.68 12.50
CA LEU A 339 -7.03 -3.27 12.85
C LEU A 339 -6.95 -3.04 14.37
N GLU A 340 -7.72 -3.78 15.18
CA GLU A 340 -7.61 -3.67 16.64
C GLU A 340 -6.29 -4.24 17.16
N VAL A 341 -5.77 -5.34 16.58
CA VAL A 341 -4.40 -5.82 16.86
C VAL A 341 -3.38 -4.73 16.55
N LEU A 342 -3.47 -4.09 15.38
CA LEU A 342 -2.52 -3.04 15.00
C LEU A 342 -2.59 -1.81 15.90
N LYS A 343 -3.77 -1.46 16.45
CA LYS A 343 -3.90 -0.42 17.48
C LYS A 343 -3.21 -0.83 18.77
N GLU A 344 -3.47 -2.03 19.29
CA GLU A 344 -2.78 -2.56 20.48
C GLU A 344 -1.25 -2.61 20.31
N GLU A 345 -0.77 -2.96 19.12
CA GLU A 345 0.66 -3.10 18.87
C GLU A 345 1.32 -1.72 18.63
N ALA A 346 0.62 -0.74 18.05
CA ALA A 346 1.00 0.68 18.05
C ALA A 346 0.86 1.35 19.43
N GLU A 347 0.16 0.74 20.39
CA GLU A 347 0.24 1.14 21.79
C GLU A 347 1.57 0.72 22.43
N LYS A 348 2.05 -0.50 22.15
CA LYS A 348 3.23 -1.14 22.75
C LYS A 348 4.56 -0.78 22.09
N MET A 349 4.58 -0.72 20.75
CA MET A 349 5.78 -0.56 19.93
C MET A 349 5.69 0.68 19.04
N GLY A 350 6.85 1.16 18.56
CA GLY A 350 6.92 2.26 17.59
C GLY A 350 6.38 1.85 16.21
N ASN A 351 6.17 2.83 15.33
CA ASN A 351 5.75 2.57 13.95
C ASN A 351 6.77 1.67 13.24
N MET A 352 6.35 0.47 12.83
CA MET A 352 7.14 -0.42 12.00
C MET A 352 7.41 0.24 10.63
N VAL A 353 8.64 0.12 10.14
CA VAL A 353 9.05 0.65 8.83
C VAL A 353 8.74 -0.38 7.74
N ILE A 354 7.79 -0.06 6.87
CA ILE A 354 7.53 -0.85 5.66
C ILE A 354 8.59 -0.47 4.60
N PRO A 355 9.27 -1.42 3.94
CA PRO A 355 10.19 -1.11 2.84
C PRO A 355 9.51 -0.50 1.62
N GLU A 356 10.28 0.16 0.76
CA GLU A 356 9.81 0.90 -0.43
C GLU A 356 8.95 0.03 -1.36
N TYR A 357 9.39 -1.20 -1.65
CA TYR A 357 8.64 -2.18 -2.44
C TYR A 357 7.90 -3.21 -1.55
N GLY A 358 7.67 -2.92 -0.26
CA GLY A 358 7.07 -3.85 0.69
C GLY A 358 7.99 -5.00 1.11
N PHE A 359 7.41 -6.05 1.70
CA PHE A 359 8.15 -7.18 2.25
C PHE A 359 8.49 -8.25 1.21
N GLY A 360 9.47 -9.10 1.53
CA GLY A 360 10.02 -10.12 0.63
C GLY A 360 11.33 -10.72 1.16
N ASP A 361 11.58 -11.99 0.81
CA ASP A 361 12.94 -12.52 0.82
C ASP A 361 13.84 -11.70 -0.14
N PRO A 362 15.18 -11.69 0.02
CA PRO A 362 16.06 -10.80 -0.74
C PRO A 362 15.95 -10.94 -2.27
N LYS A 363 15.64 -12.14 -2.79
CA LYS A 363 15.45 -12.35 -4.24
C LYS A 363 14.08 -11.90 -4.70
N SER A 364 13.01 -12.28 -3.98
CA SER A 364 11.66 -11.78 -4.26
C SER A 364 11.58 -10.25 -4.23
N TYR A 365 12.27 -9.61 -3.27
CA TYR A 365 12.38 -8.15 -3.19
C TYR A 365 13.15 -7.57 -4.39
N GLY A 366 14.37 -8.06 -4.67
CA GLY A 366 15.20 -7.55 -5.77
C GLY A 366 14.55 -7.73 -7.16
N ILE A 367 13.84 -8.84 -7.39
CA ILE A 367 13.07 -9.06 -8.61
C ILE A 367 11.95 -8.03 -8.75
N MET A 368 11.23 -7.72 -7.66
CA MET A 368 10.12 -6.74 -7.68
C MET A 368 10.60 -5.29 -7.75
N GLU A 369 11.73 -4.95 -7.12
CA GLU A 369 12.44 -3.67 -7.29
C GLU A 369 12.80 -3.46 -8.77
N ARG A 370 13.47 -4.43 -9.40
CA ARG A 370 13.82 -4.36 -10.83
C ARG A 370 12.58 -4.38 -11.74
N ALA A 371 11.50 -5.08 -11.37
CA ALA A 371 10.23 -5.05 -12.10
C ALA A 371 9.60 -3.66 -12.10
N ALA A 372 9.52 -3.01 -10.93
CA ALA A 372 8.98 -1.66 -10.79
C ALA A 372 9.84 -0.65 -11.58
N MET A 373 11.17 -0.73 -11.50
CA MET A 373 12.09 0.10 -12.28
C MET A 373 11.90 -0.08 -13.80
N GLN A 374 11.83 -1.31 -14.31
CA GLN A 374 11.68 -1.55 -15.76
C GLN A 374 10.28 -1.22 -16.30
N LEU A 375 9.26 -1.14 -15.44
CA LEU A 375 7.87 -0.88 -15.82
C LEU A 375 7.38 0.53 -15.44
N ILE A 376 8.26 1.38 -14.91
CA ILE A 376 7.96 2.74 -14.45
C ILE A 376 7.37 3.65 -15.55
N ASP A 377 7.66 3.38 -16.84
CA ASP A 377 7.05 4.10 -17.98
C ASP A 377 5.53 3.89 -18.12
N THR A 378 4.99 2.93 -17.35
CA THR A 378 3.55 2.62 -17.25
C THR A 378 3.06 2.51 -15.80
N GLY A 379 3.97 2.48 -14.81
CA GLY A 379 3.65 2.20 -13.41
C GLY A 379 2.94 0.85 -13.19
N ALA A 380 3.10 -0.10 -14.11
CA ALA A 380 2.30 -1.32 -14.14
C ALA A 380 2.52 -2.21 -12.90
N VAL A 381 3.73 -2.20 -12.35
CA VAL A 381 4.09 -2.83 -11.07
C VAL A 381 4.77 -1.76 -10.23
N ARG A 382 4.33 -1.58 -8.98
CA ARG A 382 4.88 -0.55 -8.08
C ARG A 382 5.31 -1.06 -6.70
N HIS A 383 4.95 -2.29 -6.33
CA HIS A 383 5.29 -2.89 -5.05
C HIS A 383 5.36 -4.42 -5.15
N GLY A 384 5.92 -5.05 -4.11
CA GLY A 384 6.03 -6.50 -3.93
C GLY A 384 4.71 -7.23 -3.70
N SER A 385 4.78 -8.53 -3.40
CA SER A 385 3.62 -9.42 -3.41
C SER A 385 2.99 -9.65 -2.03
N GLU A 386 1.66 -9.74 -1.98
CA GLU A 386 0.82 -9.94 -0.78
C GLU A 386 1.21 -11.17 0.07
N CYS A 387 1.82 -12.19 -0.55
CA CYS A 387 2.37 -13.37 0.13
C CYS A 387 3.35 -13.03 1.28
N PHE A 388 4.03 -11.87 1.23
CA PHE A 388 4.93 -11.39 2.28
C PHE A 388 4.33 -10.33 3.19
N ASN A 389 3.07 -9.93 2.99
CA ASN A 389 2.41 -8.90 3.79
C ASN A 389 1.99 -9.45 5.17
N TYR A 390 2.98 -9.64 6.04
CA TYR A 390 2.80 -10.18 7.40
C TYR A 390 2.28 -9.13 8.39
N TYR A 391 2.56 -7.84 8.15
CA TYR A 391 2.09 -6.74 9.01
C TYR A 391 0.59 -6.48 8.87
N PHE A 392 0.05 -6.51 7.65
CA PHE A 392 -1.38 -6.33 7.41
C PHE A 392 -1.90 -7.34 6.37
N PRO A 393 -1.91 -8.66 6.67
CA PRO A 393 -2.45 -9.67 5.78
C PRO A 393 -3.93 -9.41 5.45
N GLN A 394 -4.26 -9.35 4.17
CA GLN A 394 -5.58 -8.89 3.72
C GLN A 394 -6.62 -10.02 3.53
N GLU A 395 -7.89 -9.63 3.36
CA GLU A 395 -8.92 -10.53 2.83
C GLU A 395 -8.61 -10.91 1.37
N ILE A 396 -8.86 -12.18 1.02
CA ILE A 396 -8.63 -12.72 -0.32
C ILE A 396 -9.70 -12.18 -1.27
N ASP A 397 -9.31 -11.75 -2.47
CA ASP A 397 -10.25 -11.31 -3.51
C ASP A 397 -10.89 -12.50 -4.24
N ASP A 398 -12.12 -12.32 -4.75
CA ASP A 398 -12.88 -13.37 -5.45
C ASP A 398 -12.18 -13.88 -6.74
N TYR A 399 -11.32 -13.07 -7.35
CA TYR A 399 -10.70 -13.33 -8.65
C TYR A 399 -9.24 -12.88 -8.72
N PHE A 400 -8.44 -13.62 -9.50
CA PHE A 400 -7.02 -13.36 -9.75
C PHE A 400 -6.67 -13.43 -11.23
N LEU A 401 -5.54 -12.82 -11.61
CA LEU A 401 -4.93 -12.91 -12.93
C LEU A 401 -3.60 -13.68 -12.84
N LEU A 402 -3.54 -14.85 -13.47
CA LEU A 402 -2.29 -15.57 -13.67
C LEU A 402 -1.61 -15.08 -14.95
N ILE A 403 -0.28 -14.89 -14.90
CA ILE A 403 0.58 -14.63 -16.05
C ILE A 403 1.76 -15.61 -16.01
N SER A 404 1.92 -16.42 -17.06
CA SER A 404 3.03 -17.36 -17.26
C SER A 404 3.09 -17.85 -18.71
N ASP A 405 4.30 -18.03 -19.23
CA ASP A 405 4.54 -18.58 -20.57
C ASP A 405 3.97 -19.99 -20.76
N THR A 406 3.85 -20.76 -19.67
CA THR A 406 3.26 -22.10 -19.63
C THR A 406 1.75 -22.13 -19.93
N LEU A 407 1.04 -21.01 -19.83
CA LEU A 407 -0.39 -20.94 -20.13
C LEU A 407 -0.63 -20.88 -21.64
N LYS A 408 -1.66 -21.59 -22.12
CA LYS A 408 -2.03 -21.73 -23.54
C LYS A 408 -3.56 -21.63 -23.71
N PRO A 409 -4.06 -21.11 -24.84
CA PRO A 409 -3.31 -20.55 -25.98
C PRO A 409 -2.78 -19.14 -25.73
N VAL A 410 -3.27 -18.45 -24.69
CA VAL A 410 -2.82 -17.12 -24.25
C VAL A 410 -2.01 -17.28 -22.96
N PRO A 411 -0.87 -16.57 -22.77
CA PRO A 411 0.00 -16.72 -21.60
C PRO A 411 -0.54 -16.04 -20.31
N TRP A 412 -1.86 -15.83 -20.22
CA TRP A 412 -2.53 -15.33 -19.03
C TRP A 412 -3.99 -15.79 -18.95
N LYS A 413 -4.51 -15.96 -17.72
CA LYS A 413 -5.88 -16.38 -17.43
C LYS A 413 -6.42 -15.66 -16.19
N TYR A 414 -7.65 -15.15 -16.26
CA TYR A 414 -8.40 -14.78 -15.05
C TYR A 414 -9.09 -16.01 -14.45
N VAL A 415 -9.07 -16.13 -13.13
CA VAL A 415 -9.57 -17.30 -12.36
C VAL A 415 -10.28 -16.83 -11.09
N ASN A 416 -11.08 -17.69 -10.47
CA ASN A 416 -11.53 -17.51 -9.08
C ASN A 416 -10.59 -18.19 -8.08
N VAL A 417 -10.89 -18.10 -6.78
CA VAL A 417 -10.07 -18.71 -5.69
C VAL A 417 -9.90 -20.22 -5.87
N GLU A 418 -10.96 -20.95 -6.19
CA GLU A 418 -10.94 -22.41 -6.30
C GLU A 418 -10.16 -22.88 -7.54
N GLU A 419 -10.30 -22.19 -8.68
CA GLU A 419 -9.46 -22.43 -9.85
C GLU A 419 -7.99 -22.06 -9.59
N LEU A 420 -7.71 -20.99 -8.84
CA LEU A 420 -6.34 -20.63 -8.45
C LEU A 420 -5.71 -21.73 -7.61
N GLN A 421 -6.38 -22.19 -6.56
CA GLN A 421 -5.91 -23.29 -5.70
C GLN A 421 -5.66 -24.57 -6.51
N ALA A 422 -6.58 -24.95 -7.40
CA ALA A 422 -6.42 -26.13 -8.26
C ALA A 422 -5.23 -26.01 -9.23
N ILE A 423 -4.98 -24.81 -9.79
CA ILE A 423 -3.82 -24.56 -10.65
C ILE A 423 -2.52 -24.56 -9.83
N LEU A 424 -2.48 -23.90 -8.67
CA LEU A 424 -1.30 -23.88 -7.81
C LEU A 424 -0.94 -25.29 -7.31
N SER A 425 -1.94 -26.10 -6.94
CA SER A 425 -1.79 -27.52 -6.60
C SER A 425 -1.16 -28.32 -7.75
N GLN A 426 -1.64 -28.16 -8.99
CA GLN A 426 -1.00 -28.78 -10.15
C GLN A 426 0.41 -28.24 -10.38
N ARG A 427 0.68 -26.96 -10.11
CA ARG A 427 2.01 -26.36 -10.27
C ARG A 427 3.01 -26.90 -9.25
N VAL A 428 2.62 -27.17 -8.00
CA VAL A 428 3.45 -27.91 -7.04
C VAL A 428 3.86 -29.28 -7.62
N LYS A 429 2.91 -30.01 -8.22
CA LYS A 429 3.14 -31.32 -8.86
C LYS A 429 3.99 -31.23 -10.14
N ASP A 430 3.94 -30.10 -10.85
CA ASP A 430 4.85 -29.80 -11.97
C ASP A 430 6.28 -29.48 -11.49
N GLY A 431 6.48 -29.21 -10.20
CA GLY A 431 7.76 -28.82 -9.58
C GLY A 431 7.96 -27.31 -9.41
N PHE A 432 6.88 -26.52 -9.30
CA PHE A 432 6.94 -25.13 -8.84
C PHE A 432 6.90 -25.04 -7.30
N VAL A 433 7.48 -23.98 -6.77
CA VAL A 433 7.33 -23.53 -5.38
C VAL A 433 7.03 -22.03 -5.33
N PHE A 434 6.33 -21.59 -4.27
CA PHE A 434 5.88 -20.21 -4.06
C PHE A 434 5.60 -19.98 -2.56
N PRO A 435 5.74 -18.75 -2.05
CA PRO A 435 5.39 -18.40 -0.67
C PRO A 435 3.88 -18.20 -0.53
N LEU A 436 3.35 -18.55 0.64
CA LEU A 436 1.95 -18.33 1.03
C LEU A 436 1.91 -17.50 2.32
N ASN A 437 1.04 -16.48 2.36
CA ASN A 437 0.85 -15.69 3.58
C ASN A 437 0.25 -16.59 4.67
N PRO A 438 0.77 -16.60 5.93
CA PRO A 438 0.24 -17.43 7.01
C PRO A 438 -1.25 -17.23 7.28
N LYS A 439 -1.78 -16.04 7.03
CA LYS A 439 -3.22 -15.76 7.12
C LYS A 439 -4.02 -16.63 6.15
N TRP A 440 -3.55 -16.85 4.93
CA TRP A 440 -4.26 -17.72 3.97
C TRP A 440 -4.32 -19.14 4.50
N ILE A 441 -3.17 -19.69 4.89
CA ILE A 441 -2.99 -21.05 5.40
C ILE A 441 -3.90 -21.33 6.62
N LEU A 442 -4.05 -20.34 7.50
CA LEU A 442 -4.74 -20.49 8.79
C LEU A 442 -6.19 -19.98 8.81
N CYS A 443 -6.60 -19.11 7.88
CA CYS A 443 -7.91 -18.46 7.94
C CYS A 443 -8.81 -18.72 6.73
N ASP A 444 -8.27 -18.98 5.54
CA ASP A 444 -9.04 -19.08 4.30
C ASP A 444 -9.15 -20.55 3.82
N PRO A 445 -10.35 -21.08 3.49
CA PRO A 445 -10.52 -22.49 3.10
C PRO A 445 -9.70 -22.91 1.87
N GLY A 446 -9.16 -24.14 1.87
CA GLY A 446 -8.41 -24.73 0.74
C GLY A 446 -6.92 -24.36 0.69
N TRP A 447 -6.46 -23.40 1.50
CA TRP A 447 -5.07 -22.95 1.50
C TRP A 447 -4.15 -23.77 2.40
N LYS A 448 -4.67 -24.46 3.43
CA LYS A 448 -3.88 -25.41 4.23
C LYS A 448 -3.51 -26.63 3.41
N GLU A 449 -4.46 -27.14 2.63
CA GLU A 449 -4.26 -28.28 1.74
C GLU A 449 -3.20 -27.98 0.68
N LEU A 450 -3.20 -26.76 0.12
CA LEU A 450 -2.17 -26.30 -0.81
C LEU A 450 -0.79 -26.14 -0.13
N TYR A 451 -0.75 -25.62 1.09
CA TYR A 451 0.47 -25.56 1.90
C TYR A 451 1.01 -26.97 2.19
N ASP A 452 0.16 -27.93 2.53
CA ASP A 452 0.57 -29.29 2.84
C ASP A 452 1.09 -30.03 1.60
N GLU A 453 0.51 -29.81 0.41
CA GLU A 453 1.10 -30.29 -0.84
C GLU A 453 2.47 -29.65 -1.13
N LEU A 454 2.63 -28.34 -0.90
CA LEU A 454 3.91 -27.63 -1.06
C LEU A 454 4.97 -28.15 -0.07
N MET A 455 4.60 -28.35 1.19
CA MET A 455 5.48 -28.86 2.25
C MET A 455 5.84 -30.33 2.04
N ALA A 456 4.93 -31.15 1.49
CA ALA A 456 5.20 -32.54 1.12
C ALA A 456 5.97 -32.73 -0.20
N SER A 457 6.05 -31.71 -1.07
CA SER A 457 6.69 -31.82 -2.39
C SER A 457 8.18 -32.19 -2.31
N ASP A 458 8.56 -33.25 -3.03
CA ASP A 458 9.93 -33.77 -3.20
C ASP A 458 10.63 -33.20 -4.46
N ALA A 459 10.04 -32.17 -5.08
CA ALA A 459 10.60 -31.54 -6.28
C ALA A 459 11.99 -30.95 -6.04
N LEU A 460 12.85 -30.97 -7.07
CA LEU A 460 14.22 -30.48 -7.00
C LEU A 460 14.26 -28.99 -6.59
N TYR A 461 15.07 -28.68 -5.57
CA TYR A 461 15.17 -27.38 -4.88
C TYR A 461 13.94 -26.94 -4.04
N ALA A 462 12.90 -27.78 -3.91
CA ALA A 462 11.75 -27.43 -3.09
C ALA A 462 12.16 -27.21 -1.62
N GLU A 463 12.81 -28.18 -0.98
CA GLU A 463 13.29 -28.11 0.41
C GLU A 463 14.03 -26.79 0.71
N TYR A 464 15.10 -26.50 -0.04
CA TYR A 464 15.87 -25.27 0.09
C TYR A 464 15.03 -23.99 -0.01
N THR A 465 13.93 -24.00 -0.77
CA THR A 465 13.07 -22.82 -0.93
C THR A 465 12.06 -22.67 0.22
N LYS A 466 11.37 -23.75 0.62
CA LYS A 466 10.46 -23.69 1.80
C LYS A 466 11.23 -23.46 3.12
N ASP A 467 12.51 -23.81 3.18
CA ASP A 467 13.40 -23.45 4.29
C ASP A 467 13.78 -21.95 4.32
N VAL A 468 13.62 -21.19 3.22
CA VAL A 468 13.76 -19.71 3.23
C VAL A 468 12.58 -19.06 3.97
N TRP A 469 11.36 -19.41 3.59
CA TRP A 469 10.15 -18.72 4.06
C TRP A 469 9.58 -19.27 5.36
N TYR A 470 9.76 -20.57 5.61
CA TYR A 470 9.30 -21.23 6.82
C TYR A 470 10.49 -21.94 7.45
N PRO A 471 11.48 -21.24 8.05
CA PRO A 471 12.72 -21.88 8.46
C PRO A 471 12.45 -22.96 9.53
N PRO A 472 12.96 -24.20 9.39
CA PRO A 472 12.62 -25.29 10.31
C PRO A 472 13.14 -25.09 11.75
N PHE A 473 14.05 -24.13 11.97
CA PHE A 473 14.50 -23.74 13.31
C PHE A 473 13.61 -22.68 14.00
N SER A 474 12.71 -22.02 13.26
CA SER A 474 11.84 -20.94 13.76
C SER A 474 10.63 -21.43 14.57
N GLY A 475 10.26 -22.70 14.42
CA GLY A 475 9.02 -23.27 14.96
C GLY A 475 7.73 -22.86 14.22
N VAL A 476 7.83 -22.09 13.12
CA VAL A 476 6.64 -21.58 12.41
C VAL A 476 5.80 -22.69 11.78
N ARG A 477 6.42 -23.78 11.31
CA ARG A 477 5.74 -24.95 10.70
C ARG A 477 4.86 -25.65 11.73
N GLU A 478 5.47 -25.98 12.86
CA GLU A 478 4.85 -26.64 14.00
C GLU A 478 3.71 -25.79 14.59
N LYS A 479 3.89 -24.46 14.60
CA LYS A 479 2.86 -23.52 15.07
C LYS A 479 1.69 -23.41 14.11
N ILE A 480 1.95 -23.35 12.79
CA ILE A 480 0.89 -23.39 11.76
C ILE A 480 0.05 -24.67 11.89
N ASP A 481 0.69 -25.84 12.03
CA ASP A 481 -0.02 -27.11 12.22
C ASP A 481 -0.81 -27.17 13.53
N LEU A 482 -0.25 -26.65 14.63
CA LEU A 482 -0.93 -26.57 15.92
C LEU A 482 -2.19 -25.70 15.85
N ILE A 483 -2.08 -24.50 15.24
CA ILE A 483 -3.21 -23.56 15.11
C ILE A 483 -4.27 -24.12 14.17
N HIS A 484 -3.89 -24.69 13.02
CA HIS A 484 -4.87 -25.31 12.11
C HIS A 484 -5.59 -26.50 12.79
N LYS A 485 -4.87 -27.35 13.52
CA LYS A 485 -5.48 -28.46 14.28
C LYS A 485 -6.45 -28.00 15.37
N LYS A 486 -6.19 -26.82 15.96
CA LYS A 486 -7.06 -26.15 16.95
C LYS A 486 -8.29 -25.50 16.29
N HIS A 487 -8.09 -24.93 15.09
CA HIS A 487 -9.07 -24.14 14.34
C HIS A 487 -9.23 -24.62 12.88
N PRO A 488 -9.69 -25.86 12.64
CA PRO A 488 -9.64 -26.49 11.30
C PRO A 488 -10.58 -25.87 10.26
N ASN A 489 -11.46 -24.94 10.67
CA ASN A 489 -12.35 -24.19 9.78
C ASN A 489 -11.90 -22.73 9.56
N GLY A 490 -10.69 -22.37 10.01
CA GLY A 490 -10.13 -21.03 9.86
C GLY A 490 -10.98 -19.92 10.47
N PHE A 491 -10.99 -18.76 9.81
CA PHE A 491 -11.66 -17.57 10.32
C PHE A 491 -13.17 -17.61 10.06
N GLN A 492 -13.95 -17.63 11.14
CA GLN A 492 -15.41 -17.67 11.07
C GLN A 492 -16.05 -16.42 11.66
N ARG A 493 -16.98 -15.84 10.90
CA ARG A 493 -17.82 -14.71 11.31
C ARG A 493 -19.17 -15.23 11.81
N GLN A 494 -19.65 -14.67 12.91
CA GLN A 494 -21.00 -14.92 13.40
C GLN A 494 -22.02 -14.44 12.36
N ARG A 495 -23.06 -15.24 12.09
CA ARG A 495 -24.15 -14.84 11.18
C ARG A 495 -24.99 -13.72 11.80
N GLY A 496 -24.92 -12.53 11.22
CA GLY A 496 -25.70 -11.35 11.59
C GLY A 496 -25.32 -10.14 10.72
N ARG A 497 -26.00 -9.00 10.91
CA ARG A 497 -25.42 -7.70 10.54
C ARG A 497 -24.27 -7.39 11.49
N ALA A 498 -23.32 -6.55 11.06
CA ALA A 498 -22.25 -6.06 11.91
C ALA A 498 -22.85 -5.33 13.13
N SER A 499 -22.75 -5.98 14.29
CA SER A 499 -23.28 -5.48 15.56
C SER A 499 -22.22 -4.66 16.26
N PHE A 500 -21.81 -3.56 15.61
CA PHE A 500 -20.91 -2.60 16.24
C PHE A 500 -21.63 -1.99 17.45
N ILE A 501 -21.25 -2.43 18.64
CA ILE A 501 -21.50 -1.66 19.86
C ILE A 501 -20.63 -0.41 19.68
N ALA A 502 -21.27 0.70 19.33
CA ALA A 502 -20.57 1.94 19.04
C ALA A 502 -19.70 2.33 20.24
N SER A 503 -18.39 2.16 20.10
CA SER A 503 -17.39 2.76 20.98
C SER A 503 -17.47 4.27 20.77
N GLN A 504 -18.33 4.91 21.57
CA GLN A 504 -18.54 6.35 21.52
C GLN A 504 -17.19 7.07 21.61
N GLN A 505 -17.03 8.18 20.87
CA GLN A 505 -15.80 9.00 20.77
C GLN A 505 -14.73 8.51 19.76
N GLY A 506 -15.12 8.18 18.52
CA GLY A 506 -14.15 8.03 17.43
C GLY A 506 -14.72 8.07 16.01
N TYR A 507 -14.05 8.79 15.10
CA TYR A 507 -14.25 8.63 13.65
C TYR A 507 -13.53 7.36 13.20
N SER A 508 -14.29 6.41 12.63
CA SER A 508 -13.81 5.12 12.13
C SER A 508 -14.24 4.98 10.66
N PRO A 509 -13.38 5.37 9.68
CA PRO A 509 -13.76 5.35 8.27
C PRO A 509 -14.00 3.93 7.76
N LEU A 510 -13.36 2.91 8.35
CA LEU A 510 -13.61 1.51 8.00
C LEU A 510 -14.97 1.03 8.51
N ARG A 511 -15.29 1.22 9.79
CA ARG A 511 -16.55 0.73 10.38
C ARG A 511 -17.75 1.46 9.78
N GLN A 512 -17.66 2.77 9.57
CA GLN A 512 -18.71 3.55 8.92
C GLN A 512 -19.10 3.00 7.55
N ASN A 513 -18.13 2.66 6.69
CA ASN A 513 -18.43 2.07 5.38
C ASN A 513 -19.14 0.71 5.49
N LEU A 514 -18.82 -0.09 6.51
CA LEU A 514 -19.47 -1.37 6.76
C LEU A 514 -20.88 -1.20 7.39
N GLU A 515 -21.12 -0.11 8.12
CA GLU A 515 -22.44 0.29 8.64
C GLU A 515 -23.37 0.79 7.53
N ASP A 516 -22.84 1.64 6.63
CA ASP A 516 -23.51 2.11 5.41
C ASP A 516 -23.80 0.97 4.41
N GLY A 517 -23.24 -0.22 4.64
CA GLY A 517 -23.47 -1.43 3.84
C GLY A 517 -22.62 -1.53 2.58
N ASN A 518 -21.56 -0.71 2.45
CA ASN A 518 -20.67 -0.72 1.30
C ASN A 518 -19.86 -2.02 1.25
N GLN A 519 -19.93 -2.72 0.11
CA GLN A 519 -19.07 -3.87 -0.16
C GLN A 519 -17.66 -3.40 -0.51
N LEU A 520 -16.72 -3.61 0.43
CA LEU A 520 -15.29 -3.35 0.27
C LEU A 520 -14.59 -4.63 -0.20
N SER A 521 -13.68 -4.53 -1.16
CA SER A 521 -12.68 -5.57 -1.45
C SER A 521 -11.56 -5.55 -0.38
N GLY A 522 -10.71 -6.58 -0.33
CA GLY A 522 -9.65 -6.68 0.70
C GLY A 522 -8.74 -5.44 0.75
N ASN A 523 -8.23 -5.01 -0.40
CA ASN A 523 -7.44 -3.77 -0.56
C ASN A 523 -8.25 -2.49 -0.22
N ALA A 524 -9.58 -2.50 -0.38
CA ALA A 524 -10.41 -1.35 0.02
C ALA A 524 -10.66 -1.29 1.52
N ALA A 525 -10.80 -2.42 2.20
CA ALA A 525 -10.85 -2.46 3.66
C ALA A 525 -9.48 -2.09 4.27
N PHE A 526 -8.39 -2.60 3.69
CA PHE A 526 -7.01 -2.31 4.11
C PHE A 526 -6.69 -0.81 4.12
N ASP A 527 -6.89 -0.10 3.01
CA ASP A 527 -6.55 1.33 2.93
C ASP A 527 -7.33 2.21 3.93
N LEU A 528 -8.59 1.85 4.24
CA LEU A 528 -9.38 2.54 5.28
C LEU A 528 -8.90 2.19 6.70
N ALA A 529 -8.45 0.95 6.91
CA ALA A 529 -7.88 0.51 8.17
C ALA A 529 -6.53 1.18 8.45
N GLU A 530 -5.65 1.27 7.46
CA GLU A 530 -4.37 1.95 7.57
C GLU A 530 -4.57 3.44 7.88
N LEU A 531 -5.51 4.11 7.20
CA LEU A 531 -5.89 5.48 7.53
C LEU A 531 -6.36 5.59 8.99
N GLU A 532 -7.24 4.71 9.46
CA GLU A 532 -7.72 4.73 10.84
C GLU A 532 -6.60 4.51 11.86
N LEU A 533 -5.70 3.55 11.61
CA LEU A 533 -4.52 3.28 12.44
C LEU A 533 -3.60 4.51 12.52
N GLN A 534 -3.25 5.11 11.38
CA GLN A 534 -2.44 6.32 11.35
C GLN A 534 -3.12 7.49 12.09
N ASN A 535 -4.47 7.59 12.05
CA ASN A 535 -5.24 8.62 12.75
C ASN A 535 -5.41 8.32 14.26
N PHE A 536 -5.33 7.05 14.67
CA PHE A 536 -5.19 6.64 16.06
C PHE A 536 -3.81 7.03 16.61
N THR A 537 -2.72 6.61 15.96
CA THR A 537 -1.35 6.96 16.37
C THR A 537 -1.10 8.47 16.39
N SER A 538 -1.64 9.22 15.41
CA SER A 538 -1.53 10.69 15.40
C SER A 538 -2.17 11.34 16.63
N ARG A 539 -3.32 10.82 17.09
CA ARG A 539 -4.01 11.31 18.31
C ARG A 539 -3.25 10.91 19.58
N LYS A 540 -2.76 9.66 19.67
CA LYS A 540 -1.89 9.20 20.77
C LYS A 540 -0.66 10.12 20.93
N ASN A 541 0.03 10.42 19.84
CA ASN A 541 1.23 11.25 19.86
C ASN A 541 0.93 12.72 20.24
N ALA A 542 -0.18 13.28 19.76
CA ALA A 542 -0.61 14.63 20.14
C ALA A 542 -0.95 14.72 21.65
N LEU A 543 -1.67 13.73 22.19
CA LEU A 543 -2.00 13.66 23.62
C LEU A 543 -0.74 13.48 24.48
N ALA A 544 0.22 12.64 24.06
CA ALA A 544 1.48 12.46 24.76
C ALA A 544 2.30 13.77 24.83
N ALA A 545 2.35 14.53 23.74
CA ALA A 545 3.01 15.84 23.69
C ALA A 545 2.31 16.87 24.62
N GLN A 546 0.98 16.88 24.66
CA GLN A 546 0.21 17.74 25.58
C GLN A 546 0.48 17.42 27.06
N ILE A 547 0.52 16.13 27.42
CA ILE A 547 0.85 15.68 28.78
C ILE A 547 2.29 16.07 29.15
N GLN A 548 3.23 15.92 28.22
CA GLN A 548 4.63 16.33 28.43
C GLN A 548 4.76 17.84 28.65
N LEU A 549 4.08 18.67 27.84
CA LEU A 549 4.05 20.13 28.01
C LEU A 549 3.45 20.54 29.37
N ALA A 550 2.30 19.97 29.75
CA ALA A 550 1.67 20.23 31.04
C ALA A 550 2.62 19.90 32.22
N SER A 551 3.34 18.78 32.13
CA SER A 551 4.30 18.36 33.17
C SER A 551 5.53 19.27 33.32
N LEU A 552 5.87 20.05 32.28
CA LEU A 552 6.92 21.07 32.36
C LEU A 552 6.41 22.35 33.03
N ASN A 553 5.17 22.74 32.74
CA ASN A 553 4.54 23.95 33.28
C ASN A 553 4.14 23.82 34.77
N GLU A 554 4.01 22.60 35.30
CA GLU A 554 3.75 22.36 36.73
C GLU A 554 5.01 22.40 37.63
N LEU A 555 6.21 22.67 37.08
CA LEU A 555 7.41 22.86 37.89
C LEU A 555 7.31 24.18 38.71
N PRO A 556 7.31 24.13 40.06
CA PRO A 556 7.10 25.32 40.86
C PRO A 556 8.31 26.25 40.79
N GLY A 557 8.13 27.43 40.20
CA GLY A 557 9.15 28.46 40.10
C GLY A 557 9.69 28.89 41.46
N GLY A 558 10.93 28.52 41.77
CA GLY A 558 11.68 29.09 42.88
C GLY A 558 11.91 30.58 42.62
N GLY A 559 11.51 31.43 43.57
CA GLY A 559 11.49 32.88 43.36
C GLY A 559 12.85 33.48 42.99
N GLY A 560 12.92 34.09 41.81
CA GLY A 560 14.07 34.84 41.31
C GLY A 560 13.60 36.10 40.60
N ASP A 561 13.62 37.23 41.31
CA ASP A 561 13.28 38.56 40.79
C ASP A 561 14.44 39.12 39.95
N THR A 562 14.20 39.45 38.67
CA THR A 562 14.71 40.68 38.01
C THR A 562 14.31 40.81 36.53
N GLY A 563 13.86 42.01 36.13
CA GLY A 563 14.40 42.71 34.95
C GLY A 563 13.94 42.34 33.51
N ASP A 564 12.81 42.91 33.09
CA ASP A 564 12.66 43.72 31.85
C ASP A 564 13.55 43.41 30.60
N SER A 565 12.98 42.78 29.56
CA SER A 565 13.09 43.25 28.15
C SER A 565 12.24 42.44 27.13
N SER A 566 11.78 43.17 26.10
CA SER A 566 11.28 42.81 24.75
C SER A 566 11.14 41.35 24.25
N ASP A 567 10.00 41.12 23.59
CA ASP A 567 9.79 40.43 22.29
C ASP A 567 10.36 39.00 22.05
N ASP A 568 9.45 38.01 21.98
CA ASP A 568 9.34 37.06 20.84
C ASP A 568 8.02 36.25 20.95
N ASP A 569 7.59 35.59 19.86
CA ASP A 569 6.30 34.89 19.71
C ASP A 569 6.21 33.52 20.44
N ASP A 570 5.05 33.16 20.99
CA ASP A 570 4.71 31.77 21.35
C ASP A 570 3.21 31.44 21.11
N ASP A 571 2.94 30.44 20.27
CA ASP A 571 1.66 30.24 19.56
C ASP A 571 0.84 29.07 20.17
N GLN A 572 0.60 29.09 21.49
CA GLN A 572 -0.06 27.99 22.23
C GLN A 572 -0.95 28.40 23.43
N GLU A 573 -2.25 28.65 23.22
CA GLU A 573 -3.33 28.15 24.11
C GLU A 573 -4.76 28.48 23.57
N THR A 574 -5.65 27.48 23.51
CA THR A 574 -7.09 27.54 23.94
C THR A 574 -7.91 26.31 23.47
N ALA A 575 -7.61 25.14 24.04
CA ALA A 575 -8.47 23.94 23.93
C ALA A 575 -8.97 23.41 25.30
N ALA A 576 -8.71 24.16 26.38
CA ALA A 576 -8.56 23.62 27.73
C ALA A 576 -9.85 23.33 28.52
N GLN A 577 -11.04 23.76 28.07
CA GLN A 577 -12.22 23.86 28.95
C GLN A 577 -13.38 22.88 28.71
N SER A 578 -13.33 22.02 27.68
CA SER A 578 -14.50 21.14 27.37
C SER A 578 -14.41 19.70 27.87
N ILE A 579 -13.23 19.15 28.17
CA ILE A 579 -13.05 17.70 28.41
C ILE A 579 -13.02 17.35 29.91
N LEU A 580 -12.51 18.24 30.77
CA LEU A 580 -12.31 17.97 32.21
C LEU A 580 -13.60 17.84 33.04
N ALA A 581 -14.75 18.25 32.52
CA ALA A 581 -16.02 18.24 33.26
C ALA A 581 -16.74 16.88 33.30
N GLY A 582 -16.30 15.88 32.53
CA GLY A 582 -17.11 14.68 32.23
C GLY A 582 -16.86 13.42 33.07
N GLY A 583 -15.83 13.37 33.92
CA GLY A 583 -15.22 12.08 34.30
C GLY A 583 -14.72 11.89 35.72
N LEU A 584 -15.28 12.57 36.74
CA LEU A 584 -14.72 12.48 38.11
C LEU A 584 -15.75 12.63 39.25
N LEU A 585 -16.73 11.72 39.35
CA LEU A 585 -17.54 11.53 40.57
C LEU A 585 -18.38 10.22 40.58
N GLN A 586 -17.79 9.09 41.00
CA GLN A 586 -18.38 8.03 41.85
C GLN A 586 -17.58 6.72 41.81
N GLN A 587 -16.86 6.39 42.89
CA GLN A 587 -16.92 5.11 43.61
C GLN A 587 -15.87 5.04 44.74
N GLN A 588 -16.31 5.14 46.00
CA GLN A 588 -15.59 4.67 47.18
C GLN A 588 -16.59 4.21 48.26
N ALA A 589 -16.08 3.43 49.22
CA ALA A 589 -16.74 2.95 50.45
C ALA A 589 -17.83 1.87 50.32
N ALA A 590 -17.41 0.59 50.41
CA ALA A 590 -18.16 -0.49 51.07
C ALA A 590 -17.22 -1.67 51.45
N ASP A 591 -16.59 -1.60 52.63
CA ASP A 591 -15.98 -2.74 53.35
C ASP A 591 -17.08 -3.71 53.87
N SER A 592 -16.88 -5.00 54.18
CA SER A 592 -15.70 -5.90 54.30
C SER A 592 -16.14 -7.36 53.95
N THR A 593 -15.67 -8.53 54.43
CA THR A 593 -14.83 -8.99 55.57
C THR A 593 -14.32 -10.44 55.33
N ALA A 594 -13.64 -11.03 56.33
CA ALA A 594 -13.25 -12.45 56.50
C ALA A 594 -11.93 -12.91 55.82
N ALA A 595 -11.30 -13.95 56.40
CA ALA A 595 -9.87 -14.26 56.24
C ALA A 595 -9.51 -15.75 56.49
N GLN A 596 -8.20 -16.06 56.62
CA GLN A 596 -7.51 -17.35 56.95
C GLN A 596 -6.97 -18.15 55.73
N PRO A 597 -5.83 -18.91 55.84
CA PRO A 597 -4.72 -18.71 54.88
C PRO A 597 -3.92 -19.94 54.36
N GLY A 598 -3.30 -19.75 53.17
CA GLY A 598 -2.06 -20.43 52.71
C GLY A 598 -2.15 -21.87 52.17
N PRO A 599 -1.03 -22.51 51.72
CA PRO A 599 0.33 -21.98 51.57
C PRO A 599 1.07 -22.31 50.24
N ARG A 600 2.19 -21.60 49.99
CA ARG A 600 3.41 -21.91 49.20
C ARG A 600 3.40 -23.02 48.11
N ASN A 601 3.65 -22.62 46.85
CA ASN A 601 4.73 -23.07 45.93
C ASN A 601 4.47 -22.43 44.55
N GLY A 602 5.43 -22.26 43.62
CA GLY A 602 6.89 -22.44 43.63
C GLY A 602 7.44 -21.84 42.32
N GLY A 603 8.57 -21.12 42.37
CA GLY A 603 8.98 -20.26 41.25
C GLY A 603 9.56 -21.00 40.04
N MET A 604 9.23 -20.54 38.83
CA MET A 604 9.90 -20.91 37.58
C MET A 604 10.06 -19.64 36.74
N GLN A 605 11.30 -19.26 36.44
CA GLN A 605 11.61 -18.06 35.64
C GLN A 605 11.72 -18.45 34.16
N SER A 606 10.82 -17.94 33.32
CA SER A 606 11.02 -17.88 31.87
C SER A 606 11.63 -16.54 31.51
N GLY A 607 12.78 -16.56 30.83
CA GLY A 607 13.43 -15.35 30.33
C GLY A 607 12.79 -14.89 29.03
N HIS A 608 12.00 -13.82 29.09
CA HIS A 608 11.72 -12.99 27.91
C HIS A 608 12.75 -11.85 27.88
N GLU A 609 13.81 -12.01 27.09
CA GLU A 609 14.57 -10.84 26.63
C GLU A 609 13.75 -10.18 25.50
N SER A 610 13.54 -8.87 25.61
CA SER A 610 12.59 -8.13 24.78
C SER A 610 13.28 -7.41 23.62
N ILE A 611 12.55 -7.18 22.54
CA ILE A 611 12.99 -6.50 21.31
C ILE A 611 13.08 -4.98 21.57
N SER A 612 13.99 -4.57 22.45
CA SER A 612 14.07 -3.19 22.99
C SER A 612 15.30 -2.39 22.56
N ASN A 613 16.28 -3.02 21.89
CA ASN A 613 17.62 -2.46 21.67
C ASN A 613 17.91 -2.10 20.20
N MET A 614 16.90 -1.70 19.42
CA MET A 614 17.05 -1.31 18.00
C MET A 614 16.38 0.03 17.66
N VAL A 615 16.64 1.07 18.46
CA VAL A 615 16.41 2.47 18.07
C VAL A 615 17.59 3.34 18.51
N ALA A 616 18.48 3.67 17.57
CA ALA A 616 19.53 4.68 17.75
C ALA A 616 19.85 5.37 16.42
N ASP A 617 19.89 6.70 16.46
CA ASP A 617 20.19 7.67 15.39
C ASP A 617 19.34 7.70 14.10
N VAL A 618 19.08 8.91 13.61
CA VAL A 618 18.14 9.19 12.50
C VAL A 618 18.65 10.33 11.60
N THR A 619 19.59 10.03 10.69
CA THR A 619 20.03 10.96 9.62
C THR A 619 20.43 10.28 8.29
N ASN A 620 20.07 9.02 8.06
CA ASN A 620 20.49 8.26 6.86
C ASN A 620 19.52 8.38 5.67
N ASP A 621 20.11 8.45 4.46
CA ASP A 621 19.45 8.47 3.14
C ASP A 621 18.69 7.14 2.88
N PRO A 622 17.50 7.15 2.22
CA PRO A 622 16.88 5.94 1.67
C PRO A 622 17.83 5.06 0.83
N ALA A 623 18.76 5.65 0.08
CA ALA A 623 19.84 4.94 -0.61
C ALA A 623 20.78 4.20 0.36
N ASP A 624 21.10 4.78 1.52
CA ASP A 624 21.92 4.11 2.53
C ASP A 624 21.16 3.00 3.25
N LYS A 625 19.86 3.14 3.50
CA LYS A 625 19.03 2.02 3.98
C LYS A 625 18.97 0.86 2.97
N ARG A 626 18.85 1.16 1.67
CA ARG A 626 18.96 0.15 0.60
C ARG A 626 20.35 -0.51 0.60
N ARG A 627 21.44 0.24 0.75
CA ARG A 627 22.81 -0.30 0.89
C ARG A 627 23.01 -1.14 2.16
N GLU A 628 22.42 -0.75 3.28
CA GLU A 628 22.52 -1.47 4.57
C GLU A 628 21.78 -2.81 4.53
N PHE A 629 20.54 -2.83 4.01
CA PHE A 629 19.78 -4.06 3.80
C PHE A 629 20.49 -5.03 2.83
N ARG A 630 21.03 -4.53 1.72
CA ARG A 630 21.84 -5.33 0.77
C ARG A 630 23.14 -5.87 1.42
N ARG A 631 23.85 -5.06 2.23
CA ARG A 631 25.04 -5.51 2.98
C ARG A 631 24.70 -6.62 3.99
N ALA A 632 23.57 -6.53 4.69
CA ALA A 632 23.14 -7.57 5.61
C ALA A 632 22.92 -8.91 4.89
N ALA A 633 22.24 -8.89 3.74
CA ALA A 633 22.02 -10.09 2.91
C ALA A 633 23.33 -10.70 2.38
N LEU A 634 24.24 -9.88 1.85
CA LEU A 634 25.54 -10.33 1.35
C LEU A 634 26.44 -10.92 2.45
N THR A 635 26.40 -10.33 3.66
CA THR A 635 27.20 -10.81 4.81
C THR A 635 26.70 -12.17 5.32
N ALA A 636 25.38 -12.41 5.27
CA ALA A 636 24.81 -13.72 5.58
C ALA A 636 25.27 -14.80 4.57
N SER A 637 25.33 -14.47 3.27
CA SER A 637 25.81 -15.41 2.25
C SER A 637 27.26 -15.84 2.46
N GLN A 638 28.17 -14.92 2.80
CA GLN A 638 29.61 -15.20 2.90
C GLN A 638 30.01 -16.01 4.14
N THR A 639 29.13 -16.17 5.13
CA THR A 639 29.42 -16.91 6.38
C THR A 639 28.95 -18.37 6.36
N GLY A 640 28.31 -18.82 5.27
CA GLY A 640 27.85 -20.19 5.07
C GLY A 640 28.98 -21.21 4.82
N HIS A 641 29.65 -21.66 5.88
CA HIS A 641 30.52 -22.85 5.81
C HIS A 641 29.68 -24.12 5.53
N ALA A 642 29.70 -24.59 4.29
CA ALA A 642 29.04 -25.83 3.89
C ALA A 642 29.69 -27.05 4.59
N PRO A 643 28.92 -27.87 5.34
CA PRO A 643 29.45 -29.10 5.92
C PRO A 643 29.60 -30.18 4.85
N MET A 644 30.82 -30.64 4.60
CA MET A 644 31.06 -31.81 3.72
C MET A 644 30.43 -33.08 4.30
N ARG A 645 29.45 -33.64 3.59
CA ARG A 645 29.10 -35.07 3.57
C ARG A 645 28.60 -35.49 2.19
#